data_AF-A0A9P9RKV2-F1
#
_entry.id   AF-A0A9P9RKV2-F1
#
_cell.length_a   1.000
_cell.length_b   1.000
_cell.length_c   1.000
_cell.angle_alpha   90.00
_cell.angle_beta   90.00
_cell.angle_gamma   90.00
#
_symmetry.space_group_name_H-M   'P 1'
#
loop_
_entity.id
_entity.type
_entity.pdbx_description
1 polymer ?
#
loop_
_entity_poly.entity_id
_entity_poly.type
_entity_poly.pdbx_seq_one_letter_code
_entity_poly.pdbx_strand_id
1 'polypeptide(L)'
;MSKQPADRRSLLKPQLSDLSDPPSMPSTPSPDLRGTFSRAQTMSGDFTDPSPRYTSPIPTINAFEPMDSQIRGLGISDRRQSIQRVPVGSRNSATVSPLDPATPSTNARSSPNGGPFGTPETSAPSSSNPLLSPAWPVRDGYNGGDLRDQSLDEQDITKGKNVFVDNVDMGYGGMGGQSRSGPPSMNNDNNDTTRLFAPTPGCPAKQDIFSKRRSWLSISILALSIYSTLFSGIYLVLAIVQPRYGRAIHSGGKLTPETASILFALFAKTIELSFVTVFVTFLGQVLSRRSLVKSSRGVTIAEMTMRTWVVQPGFMITHWQALQHVGFTILGSITLTAAFMAMFYTTASDALVSPHLKFGKWEDREMVGLVRAKYANPDYIKQNCKTPISAKVDPENAGLTCLSVEYAGQAYHNSITYLDTWASINVGGEGVSSDMSGRPPAPAMLHDNTTVIGSWVATNTSNMTASYEKLNRIINNVTLSMPHAGIFDAARAPSNGILQPEELAGVGEYAIEASVVSPSLNVLCVNLNKTELSPLIYTEFPSARTTNASGIPGQKQAYDGYANDIQLIPGKDYLNNTVVDDIFEWGATHQRQPPVFPMYPIEYNSLTNITVRNSDAIYMLIKAPDASTPDYTLCQMRSYVSPNCSTFYNVSGMSGGRLESRCAPDNMMAYNRSVDNAPVGKWDSDWRNVGSLWLTALSLNTGISNANSSTSRLLSQLIPTVPSWGDVKLSPLTPSISETLAVMAGSTLLLSSTDATFLHYWNYTATVLDPGIYEKFNATITSQQYTSGVTQRWQGMFYIVLALVFVTNVFCLGYFCVRNGLVTDFTELQNLFALAVNSPPSARLQGSCGGGPQGAQLNVEFHTMVDDPSGHFFMKEGMDVRSGKGYEMRRRNSPANMRHLKSMTSYSKLSTPRGSWL
;
A
#
# COMPACT_ATOMS: atom_id res chain seq x y z
N MET A 1 -32.20 74.67 -36.82
CA MET A 1 -33.32 75.21 -37.62
C MET A 1 -33.95 74.08 -38.44
N SER A 2 -35.22 74.22 -38.82
CA SER A 2 -36.01 73.50 -39.87
C SER A 2 -35.35 72.33 -40.65
N LYS A 3 -36.02 71.20 -40.95
CA LYS A 3 -37.46 70.86 -40.86
C LYS A 3 -37.68 69.31 -40.94
N GLN A 4 -38.77 68.83 -40.35
CA GLN A 4 -39.45 67.53 -40.64
C GLN A 4 -40.53 67.74 -41.75
N PRO A 5 -41.35 66.76 -42.23
CA PRO A 5 -41.62 65.37 -41.74
C PRO A 5 -41.76 64.23 -42.82
N ALA A 6 -42.22 63.05 -42.34
CA ALA A 6 -43.21 62.12 -42.96
C ALA A 6 -42.78 60.92 -43.86
N ASP A 7 -43.06 59.70 -43.35
CA ASP A 7 -43.94 58.62 -43.89
C ASP A 7 -44.09 58.40 -45.42
N ARG A 8 -44.16 57.15 -45.95
CA ARG A 8 -45.18 56.12 -45.61
C ARG A 8 -44.88 54.71 -46.19
N ARG A 9 -45.78 53.73 -45.98
CA ARG A 9 -45.70 52.33 -46.45
C ARG A 9 -46.22 52.10 -47.89
N SER A 10 -45.52 51.22 -48.62
CA SER A 10 -45.97 50.21 -49.62
C SER A 10 -47.45 50.13 -50.05
N LEU A 11 -47.70 50.06 -51.37
CA LEU A 11 -48.77 49.24 -52.00
C LEU A 11 -48.44 48.83 -53.48
N LEU A 12 -48.44 47.51 -53.74
CA LEU A 12 -48.78 46.73 -54.97
C LEU A 12 -48.51 47.23 -56.43
N LYS A 13 -47.67 46.48 -57.18
CA LYS A 13 -47.88 45.73 -58.47
C LYS A 13 -48.72 46.30 -59.66
N PRO A 14 -48.56 45.81 -60.94
CA PRO A 14 -47.45 45.07 -61.61
C PRO A 14 -47.17 45.46 -63.12
N GLN A 15 -46.28 44.71 -63.80
CA GLN A 15 -46.07 44.58 -65.28
C GLN A 15 -45.45 45.80 -66.04
N LEU A 16 -44.70 45.66 -67.16
CA LEU A 16 -44.32 44.50 -68.03
C LEU A 16 -42.95 44.75 -68.75
N SER A 17 -42.21 43.68 -69.12
CA SER A 17 -41.21 43.57 -70.26
C SER A 17 -39.97 44.52 -70.33
N ASP A 18 -38.78 44.15 -70.83
CA ASP A 18 -38.32 42.87 -71.44
C ASP A 18 -36.77 42.65 -71.45
N LEU A 19 -36.37 41.39 -71.70
CA LEU A 19 -35.07 40.83 -72.21
C LEU A 19 -33.68 41.36 -71.73
N SER A 20 -32.87 40.48 -71.10
CA SER A 20 -31.68 39.81 -71.72
C SER A 20 -30.66 39.20 -70.70
N ASP A 21 -30.41 37.88 -70.80
CA ASP A 21 -29.22 37.10 -70.35
C ASP A 21 -28.78 37.15 -68.84
N PRO A 22 -27.79 36.33 -68.36
CA PRO A 22 -28.04 34.97 -67.84
C PRO A 22 -27.29 34.70 -66.49
N PRO A 23 -26.99 33.45 -65.99
CA PRO A 23 -27.51 32.09 -66.26
C PRO A 23 -27.98 31.30 -64.99
N SER A 24 -28.43 30.03 -65.17
CA SER A 24 -28.24 28.82 -64.30
C SER A 24 -29.49 28.05 -63.74
N MET A 25 -29.33 26.70 -63.61
CA MET A 25 -30.13 25.73 -62.81
C MET A 25 -31.60 25.47 -63.26
N PRO A 26 -32.38 24.49 -62.70
CA PRO A 26 -32.15 23.44 -61.67
C PRO A 26 -32.28 21.99 -62.28
N SER A 27 -32.91 20.88 -61.78
CA SER A 27 -33.74 20.53 -60.59
C SER A 27 -33.91 18.99 -60.37
N THR A 28 -33.88 18.55 -59.09
CA THR A 28 -34.87 17.73 -58.29
C THR A 28 -35.87 16.71 -58.92
N PRO A 29 -36.41 15.68 -58.19
CA PRO A 29 -37.20 15.83 -56.94
C PRO A 29 -37.12 14.73 -55.81
N SER A 30 -37.96 14.95 -54.78
CA SER A 30 -37.99 14.42 -53.38
C SER A 30 -38.95 13.19 -53.16
N PRO A 31 -39.54 12.80 -51.97
CA PRO A 31 -39.79 13.53 -50.68
C PRO A 31 -39.68 12.77 -49.30
N ASP A 32 -39.80 13.56 -48.22
CA ASP A 32 -40.32 13.27 -46.84
C ASP A 32 -39.59 12.27 -45.88
N LEU A 33 -39.65 12.37 -44.53
CA LEU A 33 -40.50 13.17 -43.60
C LEU A 33 -39.75 13.58 -42.27
N ARG A 34 -40.44 14.25 -41.32
CA ARG A 34 -39.94 14.87 -40.04
C ARG A 34 -39.51 13.85 -38.95
N GLY A 35 -38.78 14.18 -37.87
CA GLY A 35 -38.28 15.44 -37.24
C GLY A 35 -37.61 15.10 -35.88
N THR A 36 -37.33 15.96 -34.87
CA THR A 36 -37.37 17.45 -34.68
C THR A 36 -36.67 17.81 -33.33
N PHE A 37 -36.30 19.08 -33.07
CA PHE A 37 -35.71 19.59 -31.80
C PHE A 37 -36.32 20.96 -31.40
N SER A 38 -36.25 21.36 -30.11
CA SER A 38 -36.88 22.59 -29.56
C SER A 38 -35.95 23.45 -28.67
N ARG A 39 -36.20 24.77 -28.59
CA ARG A 39 -35.37 25.79 -27.91
C ARG A 39 -36.22 26.91 -27.30
N ALA A 40 -35.90 27.37 -26.08
CA ALA A 40 -36.45 28.56 -25.40
C ALA A 40 -35.55 28.95 -24.19
N GLN A 41 -35.47 30.19 -23.67
CA GLN A 41 -35.64 31.53 -24.26
C GLN A 41 -34.97 32.58 -23.30
N THR A 42 -34.85 33.84 -23.72
CA THR A 42 -34.19 34.95 -22.98
C THR A 42 -35.19 35.94 -22.36
N MET A 43 -34.83 36.58 -21.24
CA MET A 43 -35.46 37.80 -20.70
C MET A 43 -34.40 38.72 -20.05
N SER A 44 -34.75 39.98 -19.76
CA SER A 44 -33.81 41.10 -19.52
C SER A 44 -34.34 42.15 -18.53
N GLY A 45 -33.46 42.92 -17.87
CA GLY A 45 -33.83 44.14 -17.14
C GLY A 45 -32.65 44.85 -16.45
N ASP A 46 -32.54 46.17 -16.64
CA ASP A 46 -31.61 47.10 -15.94
C ASP A 46 -32.36 47.94 -14.90
N PHE A 47 -31.72 48.32 -13.78
CA PHE A 47 -31.84 49.67 -13.18
C PHE A 47 -30.82 49.98 -12.04
N THR A 48 -30.01 51.03 -12.24
CA THR A 48 -29.38 52.01 -11.29
C THR A 48 -28.87 51.63 -9.87
N ASP A 49 -27.62 52.05 -9.59
CA ASP A 49 -26.97 52.27 -8.27
C ASP A 49 -27.32 53.68 -7.69
N PRO A 50 -27.35 53.94 -6.35
CA PRO A 50 -26.13 54.36 -5.61
C PRO A 50 -25.99 53.88 -4.13
N SER A 51 -24.75 53.84 -3.64
CA SER A 51 -24.31 53.65 -2.22
C SER A 51 -24.04 55.01 -1.51
N PRO A 52 -23.43 55.15 -0.29
CA PRO A 52 -23.03 54.19 0.78
C PRO A 52 -23.38 54.68 2.24
N ARG A 53 -22.99 53.94 3.31
CA ARG A 53 -22.52 54.50 4.62
C ARG A 53 -21.95 53.47 5.64
N TYR A 54 -21.18 53.98 6.62
CA TYR A 54 -20.47 53.29 7.72
C TYR A 54 -21.34 52.97 8.95
N THR A 55 -20.97 51.92 9.72
CA THR A 55 -20.55 52.01 11.15
C THR A 55 -19.90 50.71 11.68
N SER A 56 -19.02 50.84 12.68
CA SER A 56 -18.52 49.75 13.56
C SER A 56 -18.98 50.01 15.01
N PRO A 57 -19.03 49.00 15.91
CA PRO A 57 -17.90 48.86 16.86
C PRO A 57 -17.59 47.41 17.34
N ILE A 58 -16.55 47.31 18.18
CA ILE A 58 -15.93 46.14 18.86
C ILE A 58 -15.70 46.56 20.34
N PRO A 59 -15.56 45.71 21.39
CA PRO A 59 -15.33 44.24 21.48
C PRO A 59 -16.52 43.52 22.22
N THR A 60 -16.49 42.37 22.94
CA THR A 60 -15.46 41.51 23.60
C THR A 60 -15.85 40.01 23.71
N ILE A 61 -14.85 39.14 23.55
CA ILE A 61 -14.54 37.92 24.35
C ILE A 61 -15.70 36.94 24.68
N ASN A 62 -15.80 35.83 23.94
CA ASN A 62 -15.35 34.51 24.40
C ASN A 62 -15.37 33.45 23.27
N ALA A 63 -14.71 32.32 23.49
CA ALA A 63 -14.43 31.31 22.46
C ALA A 63 -15.60 30.35 22.14
N PHE A 64 -15.73 29.97 20.86
CA PHE A 64 -16.26 28.69 20.38
C PHE A 64 -15.67 28.36 18.98
N GLU A 65 -15.89 27.14 18.50
CA GLU A 65 -15.19 26.53 17.36
C GLU A 65 -15.61 27.08 15.98
N PRO A 66 -14.72 27.09 14.97
CA PRO A 66 -15.08 27.42 13.59
C PRO A 66 -15.78 26.21 12.92
N MET A 67 -16.88 26.47 12.21
CA MET A 67 -17.49 25.49 11.30
C MET A 67 -16.80 25.50 9.93
N ASP A 68 -16.50 24.31 9.39
CA ASP A 68 -16.06 24.14 8.00
C ASP A 68 -17.17 24.55 7.01
N SER A 69 -16.89 25.55 6.17
CA SER A 69 -17.78 25.96 5.08
C SER A 69 -17.44 25.24 3.78
N GLN A 70 -18.25 24.23 3.42
CA GLN A 70 -18.06 23.47 2.19
C GLN A 70 -18.34 24.31 0.92
N ILE A 71 -17.36 24.42 0.04
CA ILE A 71 -17.56 24.76 -1.38
C ILE A 71 -17.03 23.59 -2.23
N ARG A 72 -17.78 23.18 -3.26
CA ARG A 72 -17.54 21.94 -4.01
C ARG A 72 -16.76 22.19 -5.29
N GLY A 73 -15.63 21.49 -5.46
CA GLY A 73 -14.90 21.36 -6.73
C GLY A 73 -14.28 19.95 -6.85
N LEU A 74 -14.41 19.35 -8.04
CA LEU A 74 -13.69 18.17 -8.55
C LEU A 74 -13.23 17.06 -7.55
N GLY A 75 -14.15 16.57 -6.71
CA GLY A 75 -14.30 15.11 -6.49
C GLY A 75 -13.20 14.33 -5.76
N ILE A 76 -12.13 14.94 -5.26
CA ILE A 76 -11.11 14.26 -4.44
C ILE A 76 -11.39 14.50 -2.96
N SER A 77 -11.79 13.45 -2.24
CA SER A 77 -12.10 13.52 -0.80
C SER A 77 -10.88 13.14 0.04
N ASP A 78 -10.26 14.14 0.66
CA ASP A 78 -9.05 13.97 1.48
C ASP A 78 -9.37 13.27 2.81
N ARG A 79 -9.20 11.95 2.85
CA ARG A 79 -9.60 11.11 3.99
C ARG A 79 -8.39 10.82 4.88
N ARG A 80 -8.23 11.60 5.95
CA ARG A 80 -7.34 11.23 7.07
C ARG A 80 -7.72 9.84 7.60
N GLN A 81 -6.91 8.83 7.31
CA GLN A 81 -7.04 7.50 7.89
C GLN A 81 -5.84 7.19 8.79
N SER A 82 -6.12 6.74 10.00
CA SER A 82 -5.12 6.06 10.83
C SER A 82 -4.74 4.72 10.19
N ILE A 83 -3.50 4.26 10.46
CA ILE A 83 -2.97 3.02 9.86
C ILE A 83 -3.82 1.83 10.30
N GLN A 84 -4.71 1.40 9.40
CA GLN A 84 -5.62 0.27 9.62
C GLN A 84 -4.97 -1.00 9.07
N ARG A 85 -4.80 -2.03 9.92
CA ARG A 85 -4.35 -3.34 9.45
C ARG A 85 -5.35 -3.90 8.44
N VAL A 86 -4.88 -4.35 7.29
CA VAL A 86 -5.64 -5.23 6.38
C VAL A 86 -5.34 -6.67 6.80
N PRO A 87 -6.26 -7.39 7.48
CA PRO A 87 -6.13 -8.82 7.64
C PRO A 87 -6.39 -9.51 6.30
N VAL A 88 -5.48 -10.39 5.88
CA VAL A 88 -5.70 -11.27 4.72
C VAL A 88 -6.78 -12.27 5.11
N GLY A 89 -7.97 -12.11 4.52
CA GLY A 89 -9.13 -12.97 4.79
C GLY A 89 -10.20 -12.32 5.68
N SER A 90 -11.00 -11.41 5.12
CA SER A 90 -12.33 -11.10 5.65
C SER A 90 -13.31 -10.82 4.52
N ARG A 91 -14.20 -11.77 4.26
CA ARG A 91 -15.38 -11.57 3.40
C ARG A 91 -16.54 -11.29 4.34
N ASN A 92 -17.01 -10.03 4.39
CA ASN A 92 -18.18 -9.68 5.18
C ASN A 92 -19.40 -10.47 4.67
N SER A 93 -20.06 -11.20 5.55
CA SER A 93 -21.33 -11.89 5.30
C SER A 93 -22.11 -11.87 6.60
N ALA A 94 -23.11 -10.98 6.66
CA ALA A 94 -23.98 -10.85 7.83
C ALA A 94 -25.07 -11.93 7.77
N THR A 95 -25.20 -12.72 8.83
CA THR A 95 -26.11 -13.87 8.87
C THR A 95 -27.52 -13.47 9.30
N VAL A 96 -28.52 -13.82 8.48
CA VAL A 96 -29.90 -14.05 8.94
C VAL A 96 -30.40 -15.34 8.27
N SER A 97 -30.46 -16.43 9.04
CA SER A 97 -31.05 -17.73 8.69
C SER A 97 -32.57 -17.72 8.97
N PRO A 98 -33.40 -18.72 8.57
CA PRO A 98 -33.10 -20.07 8.04
C PRO A 98 -33.78 -20.33 6.65
N LEU A 99 -33.98 -21.54 6.10
CA LEU A 99 -33.81 -22.94 6.56
C LEU A 99 -33.47 -23.87 5.37
N ASP A 100 -32.92 -25.05 5.69
CA ASP A 100 -32.71 -26.23 4.82
C ASP A 100 -34.03 -27.05 4.61
N PRO A 101 -34.12 -28.20 3.87
CA PRO A 101 -33.03 -29.05 3.36
C PRO A 101 -33.20 -29.75 1.97
N ALA A 102 -32.17 -30.56 1.66
CA ALA A 102 -32.20 -31.85 0.95
C ALA A 102 -32.01 -31.92 -0.60
N THR A 103 -31.02 -32.74 -0.98
CA THR A 103 -30.67 -33.20 -2.34
C THR A 103 -31.49 -34.44 -2.77
N PRO A 104 -31.46 -34.84 -4.07
CA PRO A 104 -30.61 -36.01 -4.39
C PRO A 104 -29.95 -36.05 -5.80
N SER A 105 -28.74 -36.63 -5.84
CA SER A 105 -28.11 -37.51 -6.87
C SER A 105 -28.54 -37.45 -8.37
N THR A 106 -27.64 -37.52 -9.36
CA THR A 106 -26.80 -38.71 -9.66
C THR A 106 -25.70 -38.46 -10.74
N ASN A 107 -24.69 -39.35 -10.76
CA ASN A 107 -23.88 -39.90 -11.87
C ASN A 107 -24.12 -39.34 -13.32
N ALA A 108 -23.14 -39.22 -14.22
CA ALA A 108 -22.08 -40.21 -14.51
C ALA A 108 -20.91 -39.73 -15.41
N ARG A 109 -19.82 -40.53 -15.40
CA ARG A 109 -18.76 -40.77 -16.41
C ARG A 109 -18.80 -39.98 -17.75
N SER A 110 -17.66 -39.41 -18.15
CA SER A 110 -16.73 -40.09 -19.09
C SER A 110 -15.45 -39.30 -19.42
N SER A 111 -14.39 -40.03 -19.79
CA SER A 111 -13.21 -39.55 -20.52
C SER A 111 -12.71 -40.70 -21.40
N PRO A 112 -12.05 -40.41 -22.53
CA PRO A 112 -10.76 -41.08 -22.75
C PRO A 112 -9.67 -40.23 -23.45
N ASN A 113 -8.43 -40.63 -23.16
CA ASN A 113 -7.12 -40.12 -23.58
C ASN A 113 -6.87 -39.86 -25.09
N GLY A 114 -5.91 -38.99 -25.38
CA GLY A 114 -5.12 -38.97 -26.62
C GLY A 114 -4.05 -37.86 -26.65
N GLY A 115 -2.76 -38.21 -26.75
CA GLY A 115 -1.63 -37.26 -26.96
C GLY A 115 -0.98 -37.44 -28.34
N PRO A 116 0.30 -37.05 -28.58
CA PRO A 116 1.29 -36.51 -27.62
C PRO A 116 2.22 -35.36 -28.12
N PHE A 117 3.16 -34.93 -27.26
CA PHE A 117 4.44 -34.21 -27.52
C PHE A 117 4.49 -32.87 -28.28
N GLY A 118 5.17 -31.88 -27.68
CA GLY A 118 5.76 -30.74 -28.40
C GLY A 118 5.86 -29.43 -27.58
N THR A 119 7.02 -29.14 -26.98
CA THR A 119 7.43 -27.78 -26.58
C THR A 119 8.56 -27.31 -27.51
N PRO A 120 8.65 -26.00 -27.80
CA PRO A 120 9.51 -25.13 -26.98
C PRO A 120 8.88 -23.79 -26.59
N GLU A 121 9.52 -23.10 -25.64
CA GLU A 121 9.10 -21.80 -25.10
C GLU A 121 9.70 -20.63 -25.88
N THR A 122 8.87 -19.71 -26.40
CA THR A 122 9.20 -18.29 -26.56
C THR A 122 7.91 -17.47 -26.61
N SER A 123 7.55 -16.79 -25.51
CA SER A 123 6.36 -15.92 -25.45
C SER A 123 6.71 -14.54 -24.91
N ALA A 124 6.92 -13.58 -25.82
CA ALA A 124 6.94 -12.17 -25.47
C ALA A 124 5.48 -11.65 -25.30
N PRO A 125 5.14 -10.97 -24.19
CA PRO A 125 3.79 -10.44 -23.98
C PRO A 125 3.68 -8.99 -24.47
N SER A 126 3.11 -8.79 -25.67
CA SER A 126 2.56 -7.49 -26.07
C SER A 126 1.14 -7.32 -25.52
N SER A 127 0.83 -6.15 -24.95
CA SER A 127 -0.55 -5.69 -24.82
C SER A 127 -1.11 -5.30 -26.20
N SER A 128 -2.41 -5.06 -26.41
CA SER A 128 -3.52 -4.77 -25.48
C SER A 128 -4.87 -5.22 -26.06
N ASN A 129 -5.93 -5.20 -25.22
CA ASN A 129 -7.33 -5.21 -25.67
C ASN A 129 -8.06 -4.03 -24.98
N PRO A 130 -8.75 -3.14 -25.72
CA PRO A 130 -9.50 -2.04 -25.13
C PRO A 130 -10.90 -2.47 -24.66
N LEU A 131 -11.38 -1.89 -23.55
CA LEU A 131 -12.76 -2.04 -23.09
C LEU A 131 -13.57 -0.77 -23.38
N LEU A 132 -14.72 -0.94 -24.03
CA LEU A 132 -15.72 0.12 -24.23
C LEU A 132 -16.77 0.14 -23.10
N SER A 133 -17.56 1.22 -23.10
CA SER A 133 -18.47 1.66 -22.05
C SER A 133 -19.55 0.64 -21.63
N PRO A 134 -20.03 0.70 -20.36
CA PRO A 134 -21.10 -0.16 -19.86
C PRO A 134 -22.48 0.24 -20.41
N ALA A 135 -23.33 -0.77 -20.64
CA ALA A 135 -24.73 -0.61 -21.01
C ALA A 135 -25.68 -1.01 -19.87
N TRP A 136 -26.85 -0.36 -19.80
CA TRP A 136 -27.88 -0.61 -18.79
C TRP A 136 -28.80 -1.79 -19.19
N PRO A 137 -29.16 -2.71 -18.27
CA PRO A 137 -30.25 -3.66 -18.48
C PRO A 137 -31.63 -2.97 -18.34
N VAL A 138 -32.52 -3.21 -19.30
CA VAL A 138 -33.93 -2.77 -19.28
C VAL A 138 -34.81 -3.76 -18.49
N ARG A 139 -36.01 -3.33 -18.08
CA ARG A 139 -36.91 -4.05 -17.16
C ARG A 139 -38.24 -4.41 -17.83
N ASP A 140 -38.45 -5.70 -18.08
CA ASP A 140 -39.69 -6.35 -18.55
C ASP A 140 -39.85 -7.73 -17.87
N GLY A 141 -41.03 -8.38 -17.80
CA GLY A 141 -42.34 -7.94 -18.28
C GLY A 141 -43.46 -9.01 -18.27
N TYR A 142 -43.91 -9.44 -17.08
CA TYR A 142 -45.23 -10.06 -16.80
C TYR A 142 -45.63 -11.49 -17.30
N ASN A 143 -46.62 -12.05 -16.58
CA ASN A 143 -47.51 -13.21 -16.86
C ASN A 143 -46.93 -14.64 -16.83
N GLY A 144 -47.68 -15.66 -16.35
CA GLY A 144 -48.98 -15.67 -15.68
C GLY A 144 -49.60 -17.08 -15.54
N GLY A 145 -50.61 -17.25 -14.66
CA GLY A 145 -51.31 -18.53 -14.39
C GLY A 145 -50.64 -19.37 -13.28
N ASP A 146 -51.19 -19.69 -12.10
CA ASP A 146 -52.57 -19.81 -11.55
C ASP A 146 -53.28 -21.16 -11.84
N LEU A 147 -53.35 -22.04 -10.83
CA LEU A 147 -54.58 -22.73 -10.34
C LEU A 147 -54.31 -23.91 -9.35
N ARG A 148 -55.08 -23.90 -8.24
CA ARG A 148 -55.59 -25.03 -7.41
C ARG A 148 -54.71 -25.88 -6.46
N ASP A 149 -55.00 -25.68 -5.16
CA ASP A 149 -55.61 -26.65 -4.22
C ASP A 149 -55.06 -28.09 -4.12
N GLN A 150 -54.41 -28.41 -2.98
CA GLN A 150 -55.14 -28.91 -1.79
C GLN A 150 -54.26 -28.95 -0.52
N SER A 151 -54.90 -29.07 0.65
CA SER A 151 -54.32 -29.03 2.00
C SER A 151 -53.65 -30.33 2.45
N LEU A 152 -52.63 -30.24 3.32
CA LEU A 152 -52.65 -30.81 4.70
C LEU A 152 -51.37 -30.53 5.52
N ASP A 153 -51.59 -30.03 6.73
CA ASP A 153 -50.86 -30.07 8.02
C ASP A 153 -49.32 -30.18 8.15
N GLU A 154 -48.83 -29.48 9.18
CA GLU A 154 -47.45 -29.45 9.68
C GLU A 154 -46.96 -30.79 10.28
N GLN A 155 -45.66 -31.10 10.07
CA GLN A 155 -44.76 -31.38 11.20
C GLN A 155 -43.27 -31.34 10.83
N ASP A 156 -42.46 -30.73 11.69
CA ASP A 156 -41.01 -30.55 11.53
C ASP A 156 -40.21 -31.66 12.25
N ILE A 157 -39.08 -32.08 11.67
CA ILE A 157 -38.24 -33.17 12.20
C ILE A 157 -36.74 -32.82 12.09
N THR A 158 -36.18 -32.31 13.19
CA THR A 158 -34.72 -32.22 13.37
C THR A 158 -34.24 -33.03 14.58
N LYS A 159 -33.86 -34.30 14.34
CA LYS A 159 -32.94 -35.05 15.22
C LYS A 159 -31.80 -35.63 14.39
N GLY A 160 -30.66 -34.93 14.42
CA GLY A 160 -29.42 -35.43 13.83
C GLY A 160 -28.97 -36.74 14.51
N LYS A 161 -28.62 -37.76 13.72
CA LYS A 161 -28.12 -39.03 14.23
C LYS A 161 -26.66 -38.91 14.65
N ASN A 162 -26.37 -39.22 15.91
CA ASN A 162 -25.10 -39.85 16.24
C ASN A 162 -25.09 -41.26 15.63
N VAL A 163 -23.96 -41.69 15.06
CA VAL A 163 -23.75 -43.08 14.65
C VAL A 163 -22.59 -43.66 15.45
N PHE A 164 -22.93 -44.24 16.60
CA PHE A 164 -22.19 -45.39 17.12
C PHE A 164 -22.93 -46.66 16.68
N VAL A 165 -22.20 -47.71 16.35
CA VAL A 165 -22.78 -49.01 16.00
C VAL A 165 -22.76 -49.89 17.24
N ASP A 166 -23.92 -50.06 17.87
CA ASP A 166 -24.23 -51.18 18.75
C ASP A 166 -25.14 -52.15 18.00
N ASN A 167 -24.89 -53.46 18.14
CA ASN A 167 -25.69 -54.49 17.49
C ASN A 167 -25.61 -55.84 18.23
N VAL A 168 -26.38 -55.98 19.31
CA VAL A 168 -26.83 -57.28 19.85
C VAL A 168 -28.30 -57.10 20.22
N ASP A 169 -29.17 -57.96 19.71
CA ASP A 169 -30.62 -57.72 19.66
C ASP A 169 -31.44 -58.62 20.63
N MET A 170 -32.68 -58.19 20.88
CA MET A 170 -33.85 -58.84 21.51
C MET A 170 -33.73 -60.15 22.31
N GLY A 171 -34.45 -60.17 23.45
CA GLY A 171 -34.81 -61.40 24.16
C GLY A 171 -35.80 -61.19 25.32
N TYR A 172 -37.11 -61.05 25.03
CA TYR A 172 -38.16 -61.05 26.05
C TYR A 172 -39.42 -61.77 25.55
N GLY A 173 -40.01 -62.62 26.40
CA GLY A 173 -41.19 -63.44 26.10
C GLY A 173 -40.96 -64.91 26.44
N GLY A 174 -41.80 -65.51 27.29
CA GLY A 174 -41.64 -66.89 27.74
C GLY A 174 -42.95 -67.53 28.21
N MET A 175 -42.92 -68.82 28.54
CA MET A 175 -44.05 -69.56 29.11
C MET A 175 -43.60 -70.83 29.88
N GLY A 176 -44.35 -71.18 30.93
CA GLY A 176 -44.55 -72.56 31.40
C GLY A 176 -43.46 -73.18 32.29
N GLY A 177 -43.87 -73.77 33.42
CA GLY A 177 -42.97 -74.59 34.27
C GLY A 177 -43.32 -74.57 35.77
N GLN A 178 -44.36 -75.30 36.17
CA GLN A 178 -44.74 -75.48 37.59
C GLN A 178 -43.65 -76.25 38.36
N SER A 179 -43.36 -75.91 39.63
CA SER A 179 -44.12 -76.41 40.81
C SER A 179 -43.82 -75.52 42.04
N ARG A 180 -44.82 -75.07 42.81
CA ARG A 180 -45.34 -75.70 44.07
C ARG A 180 -44.24 -76.07 45.09
N SER A 181 -44.32 -75.69 46.38
CA SER A 181 -45.40 -74.98 47.11
C SER A 181 -44.99 -74.58 48.54
N GLY A 182 -45.57 -73.48 49.08
CA GLY A 182 -45.78 -73.34 50.55
C GLY A 182 -45.31 -72.03 51.23
N PRO A 183 -46.22 -71.09 51.52
CA PRO A 183 -46.11 -70.09 52.59
C PRO A 183 -47.00 -70.50 53.80
N PRO A 184 -47.09 -69.72 54.91
CA PRO A 184 -46.29 -68.57 55.34
C PRO A 184 -45.67 -68.75 56.75
N SER A 185 -44.82 -67.80 57.17
CA SER A 185 -44.77 -67.37 58.58
C SER A 185 -44.20 -65.96 58.67
N MET A 186 -44.91 -65.05 59.34
CA MET A 186 -44.32 -63.81 59.83
C MET A 186 -43.68 -64.10 61.19
N ASN A 187 -42.48 -63.58 61.43
CA ASN A 187 -42.17 -62.92 62.69
C ASN A 187 -40.94 -62.02 62.52
N ASN A 188 -40.89 -60.95 63.32
CA ASN A 188 -39.74 -60.07 63.40
C ASN A 188 -38.58 -60.80 64.10
N ASP A 189 -37.34 -60.43 63.82
CA ASP A 189 -36.67 -59.53 64.77
C ASP A 189 -35.55 -58.70 64.14
N ASN A 190 -35.32 -57.52 64.71
CA ASN A 190 -34.47 -56.49 64.13
C ASN A 190 -33.02 -56.62 64.61
N ASN A 191 -32.04 -56.62 63.69
CA ASN A 191 -30.71 -56.01 63.85
C ASN A 191 -29.84 -56.20 62.58
N ASP A 192 -30.12 -55.46 61.50
CA ASP A 192 -29.34 -55.53 60.26
C ASP A 192 -28.97 -54.14 59.70
N THR A 193 -27.94 -53.52 60.30
CA THR A 193 -27.45 -52.18 59.92
C THR A 193 -25.91 -52.05 59.92
N THR A 194 -25.17 -53.13 60.17
CA THR A 194 -23.70 -53.08 60.41
C THR A 194 -22.85 -54.00 59.52
N ARG A 195 -23.39 -54.54 58.42
CA ARG A 195 -22.67 -55.48 57.53
C ARG A 195 -22.66 -55.16 56.03
N LEU A 196 -23.12 -53.98 55.62
CA LEU A 196 -23.28 -53.60 54.20
C LEU A 196 -22.02 -53.07 53.48
N PHE A 197 -20.84 -53.16 54.10
CA PHE A 197 -19.53 -52.84 53.47
C PHE A 197 -18.48 -53.94 53.73
N ALA A 198 -18.80 -55.18 53.36
CA ALA A 198 -17.75 -56.17 53.09
C ALA A 198 -17.08 -55.85 51.74
N PRO A 199 -15.73 -55.89 51.63
CA PRO A 199 -15.08 -55.69 50.35
C PRO A 199 -15.42 -56.84 49.41
N THR A 200 -15.86 -56.52 48.18
CA THR A 200 -15.98 -57.48 47.08
C THR A 200 -14.62 -58.12 46.77
N PRO A 201 -14.58 -59.35 46.25
CA PRO A 201 -13.32 -59.96 45.80
C PRO A 201 -12.68 -59.05 44.75
N GLY A 202 -11.45 -58.59 45.05
CA GLY A 202 -10.85 -57.44 44.36
C GLY A 202 -10.67 -57.65 42.86
N CYS A 203 -10.79 -56.56 42.10
CA CYS A 203 -10.63 -56.55 40.65
C CYS A 203 -9.13 -56.49 40.27
N PRO A 204 -8.50 -57.58 39.77
CA PRO A 204 -7.11 -57.53 39.37
C PRO A 204 -6.95 -56.67 38.12
N ALA A 205 -5.97 -55.76 38.12
CA ALA A 205 -5.69 -54.91 36.97
C ALA A 205 -5.28 -55.73 35.73
N LYS A 206 -5.99 -55.55 34.62
CA LYS A 206 -5.72 -56.25 33.35
C LYS A 206 -4.41 -55.83 32.66
N GLN A 207 -3.82 -54.70 33.05
CA GLN A 207 -2.57 -54.17 32.50
C GLN A 207 -1.70 -53.57 33.60
N ASP A 208 -0.39 -53.55 33.37
CA ASP A 208 0.63 -53.06 34.29
C ASP A 208 0.72 -51.52 34.21
N ILE A 209 0.76 -50.83 35.36
CA ILE A 209 0.84 -49.35 35.45
C ILE A 209 2.05 -48.78 34.68
N PHE A 210 3.12 -49.56 34.57
CA PHE A 210 4.38 -49.11 34.00
C PHE A 210 4.50 -49.47 32.51
N SER A 211 4.24 -48.48 31.66
CA SER A 211 4.45 -48.57 30.21
C SER A 211 5.95 -48.57 29.88
N LYS A 212 6.43 -49.65 29.27
CA LYS A 212 7.83 -49.83 28.85
C LYS A 212 8.24 -48.74 27.85
N ARG A 213 9.51 -48.31 27.87
CA ARG A 213 10.09 -47.24 27.01
C ARG A 213 9.96 -47.45 25.48
N ARG A 214 9.55 -48.63 25.01
CA ARG A 214 9.24 -48.95 23.60
C ARG A 214 7.74 -49.14 23.32
N SER A 215 6.85 -48.76 24.24
CA SER A 215 5.41 -48.72 23.93
C SER A 215 5.12 -47.63 22.91
N TRP A 216 4.13 -47.86 22.04
CA TRP A 216 3.77 -46.90 20.99
C TRP A 216 3.44 -45.51 21.56
N LEU A 217 2.68 -45.46 22.67
CA LEU A 217 2.35 -44.24 23.40
C LEU A 217 3.62 -43.50 23.89
N SER A 218 4.63 -44.22 24.41
CA SER A 218 5.90 -43.61 24.84
C SER A 218 6.75 -43.10 23.67
N ILE A 219 6.62 -43.69 22.48
CA ILE A 219 7.30 -43.24 21.26
C ILE A 219 6.59 -41.99 20.70
N SER A 220 5.26 -41.99 20.64
CA SER A 220 4.46 -40.86 20.15
C SER A 220 4.63 -39.60 21.01
N ILE A 221 4.63 -39.70 22.34
CA ILE A 221 4.87 -38.55 23.23
C ILE A 221 6.30 -38.01 23.08
N LEU A 222 7.30 -38.89 22.95
CA LEU A 222 8.69 -38.46 22.72
C LEU A 222 8.85 -37.77 21.36
N ALA A 223 8.21 -38.28 20.31
CA ALA A 223 8.20 -37.66 18.98
C ALA A 223 7.51 -36.28 18.99
N LEU A 224 6.36 -36.14 19.66
CA LEU A 224 5.68 -34.86 19.85
C LEU A 224 6.52 -33.86 20.66
N SER A 225 7.26 -34.33 21.67
CA SER A 225 8.17 -33.50 22.46
C SER A 225 9.37 -33.00 21.65
N ILE A 226 9.95 -33.86 20.80
CA ILE A 226 11.01 -33.48 19.86
C ILE A 226 10.47 -32.46 18.83
N TYR A 227 9.31 -32.73 18.22
CA TYR A 227 8.66 -31.83 17.27
C TYR A 227 8.41 -30.44 17.89
N SER A 228 7.73 -30.39 19.04
CA SER A 228 7.39 -29.13 19.70
C SER A 228 8.65 -28.34 20.08
N THR A 229 9.69 -28.99 20.60
CA THR A 229 10.96 -28.34 20.95
C THR A 229 11.69 -27.78 19.72
N LEU A 230 11.79 -28.56 18.63
CA LEU A 230 12.47 -28.11 17.41
C LEU A 230 11.74 -26.95 16.74
N PHE A 231 10.42 -27.07 16.53
CA PHE A 231 9.66 -26.06 15.81
C PHE A 231 9.44 -24.78 16.63
N SER A 232 9.26 -24.85 17.96
CA SER A 232 9.26 -23.65 18.82
C SER A 232 10.63 -22.96 18.83
N GLY A 233 11.73 -23.72 18.78
CA GLY A 233 13.08 -23.16 18.61
C GLY A 233 13.26 -22.44 17.27
N ILE A 234 12.81 -23.03 16.16
CA ILE A 234 12.82 -22.40 14.84
C ILE A 234 12.00 -21.09 14.84
N TYR A 235 10.80 -21.09 15.43
CA TYR A 235 9.94 -19.91 15.52
C TYR A 235 10.56 -18.79 16.35
N LEU A 236 11.22 -19.13 17.47
CA LEU A 236 11.99 -18.17 18.27
C LEU A 236 13.16 -17.58 17.49
N VAL A 237 13.90 -18.39 16.72
CA VAL A 237 15.00 -17.92 15.86
C VAL A 237 14.49 -17.01 14.74
N LEU A 238 13.40 -17.35 14.07
CA LEU A 238 12.80 -16.51 13.02
C LEU A 238 12.34 -15.14 13.56
N ALA A 239 11.73 -15.11 14.75
CA ALA A 239 11.35 -13.87 15.42
C ALA A 239 12.57 -12.98 15.73
N ILE A 240 13.67 -13.58 16.21
CA ILE A 240 14.90 -12.84 16.58
C ILE A 240 15.67 -12.35 15.34
N VAL A 241 15.83 -13.20 14.32
CA VAL A 241 16.61 -12.89 13.11
C VAL A 241 15.90 -11.90 12.19
N GLN A 242 14.56 -11.88 12.20
CA GLN A 242 13.72 -11.03 11.32
C GLN A 242 14.13 -11.13 9.83
N PRO A 243 14.17 -12.34 9.24
CA PRO A 243 14.55 -12.50 7.84
C PRO A 243 13.55 -11.83 6.91
N ARG A 244 14.05 -11.01 5.98
CA ARG A 244 13.30 -10.57 4.80
C ARG A 244 13.25 -11.71 3.81
N TYR A 245 12.05 -12.03 3.33
CA TYR A 245 11.84 -13.12 2.38
C TYR A 245 12.09 -12.71 0.92
N GLY A 246 12.05 -11.41 0.60
CA GLY A 246 12.28 -10.88 -0.74
C GLY A 246 11.47 -11.63 -1.81
N ARG A 247 12.13 -12.03 -2.92
CA ARG A 247 11.51 -12.81 -4.01
C ARG A 247 11.15 -14.26 -3.66
N ALA A 248 11.24 -14.70 -2.41
CA ALA A 248 10.67 -15.99 -1.98
C ALA A 248 9.15 -15.91 -1.72
N ILE A 249 8.64 -14.73 -1.33
CA ILE A 249 7.20 -14.49 -1.06
C ILE A 249 6.76 -13.24 -1.83
N HIS A 250 6.09 -13.45 -2.96
CA HIS A 250 5.49 -12.40 -3.79
C HIS A 250 4.33 -13.00 -4.62
N SER A 251 3.40 -12.18 -5.12
CA SER A 251 2.14 -12.63 -5.75
C SER A 251 2.33 -13.52 -6.97
N GLY A 252 3.44 -13.38 -7.71
CA GLY A 252 3.81 -14.24 -8.84
C GLY A 252 4.84 -15.32 -8.50
N GLY A 253 5.13 -15.53 -7.21
CA GLY A 253 6.25 -16.34 -6.73
C GLY A 253 5.94 -17.82 -6.45
N LYS A 254 6.97 -18.54 -5.99
CA LYS A 254 6.86 -19.94 -5.53
C LYS A 254 5.95 -20.09 -4.30
N LEU A 255 5.77 -19.02 -3.52
CA LEU A 255 4.81 -18.91 -2.44
C LEU A 255 4.11 -17.56 -2.57
N THR A 256 2.78 -17.57 -2.73
CA THR A 256 1.98 -16.35 -2.62
C THR A 256 1.92 -15.89 -1.16
N PRO A 257 1.72 -14.58 -0.87
CA PRO A 257 1.62 -14.09 0.51
C PRO A 257 0.53 -14.77 1.34
N GLU A 258 -0.61 -15.08 0.71
CA GLU A 258 -1.72 -15.81 1.35
C GLU A 258 -1.31 -17.23 1.74
N THR A 259 -0.69 -17.97 0.81
CA THR A 259 -0.22 -19.35 1.06
C THR A 259 0.84 -19.36 2.16
N ALA A 260 1.77 -18.40 2.15
CA ALA A 260 2.79 -18.28 3.19
C ALA A 260 2.15 -18.01 4.55
N SER A 261 1.23 -17.04 4.65
CA SER A 261 0.51 -16.73 5.90
C SER A 261 -0.24 -17.95 6.46
N ILE A 262 -0.99 -18.67 5.60
CA ILE A 262 -1.71 -19.89 5.97
C ILE A 262 -0.75 -20.98 6.47
N LEU A 263 0.40 -21.18 5.82
CA LEU A 263 1.41 -22.15 6.28
C LEU A 263 2.00 -21.76 7.65
N PHE A 264 2.38 -20.49 7.84
CA PHE A 264 2.92 -20.02 9.12
C PHE A 264 1.90 -20.16 10.27
N ALA A 265 0.61 -19.88 10.01
CA ALA A 265 -0.48 -20.06 10.96
C ALA A 265 -0.77 -21.55 11.27
N LEU A 266 -0.77 -22.41 10.25
CA LEU A 266 -0.92 -23.86 10.40
C LEU A 266 0.18 -24.42 11.31
N PHE A 267 1.44 -24.15 10.99
CA PHE A 267 2.58 -24.59 11.80
C PHE A 267 2.49 -24.03 13.22
N ALA A 268 2.16 -22.74 13.41
CA ALA A 268 1.95 -22.16 14.74
C ALA A 268 0.92 -22.95 15.57
N LYS A 269 -0.22 -23.33 14.96
CA LYS A 269 -1.25 -24.12 15.65
C LYS A 269 -0.80 -25.56 15.95
N THR A 270 0.01 -26.19 15.09
CA THR A 270 0.60 -27.51 15.42
C THR A 270 1.60 -27.43 16.59
N ILE A 271 2.35 -26.33 16.72
CA ILE A 271 3.27 -26.12 17.85
C ILE A 271 2.46 -25.91 19.13
N GLU A 272 1.42 -25.08 19.10
CA GLU A 272 0.50 -24.85 20.23
C GLU A 272 -0.10 -26.16 20.76
N LEU A 273 -0.68 -26.97 19.87
CA LEU A 273 -1.34 -28.24 20.24
C LEU A 273 -0.33 -29.31 20.72
N SER A 274 0.85 -29.38 20.10
CA SER A 274 1.90 -30.31 20.54
C SER A 274 2.51 -29.88 21.89
N PHE A 275 2.72 -28.58 22.11
CA PHE A 275 3.16 -28.02 23.40
C PHE A 275 2.18 -28.37 24.52
N VAL A 276 0.88 -28.08 24.32
CA VAL A 276 -0.18 -28.42 25.29
C VAL A 276 -0.18 -29.92 25.60
N THR A 277 -0.07 -30.78 24.57
CA THR A 277 -0.05 -32.25 24.75
C THR A 277 1.18 -32.73 25.53
N VAL A 278 2.37 -32.20 25.21
CA VAL A 278 3.64 -32.55 25.86
C VAL A 278 3.68 -32.06 27.31
N PHE A 279 3.15 -30.87 27.59
CA PHE A 279 3.08 -30.32 28.93
C PHE A 279 2.02 -31.03 29.80
N VAL A 280 0.84 -31.31 29.26
CA VAL A 280 -0.23 -32.07 29.97
C VAL A 280 0.24 -33.48 30.31
N THR A 281 0.94 -34.16 29.41
CA THR A 281 1.49 -35.50 29.69
C THR A 281 2.63 -35.44 30.70
N PHE A 282 3.47 -34.40 30.69
CA PHE A 282 4.47 -34.17 31.75
C PHE A 282 3.81 -33.97 33.13
N LEU A 283 2.80 -33.10 33.22
CA LEU A 283 2.01 -32.82 34.42
C LEU A 283 1.41 -34.13 34.99
N GLY A 284 0.75 -34.90 34.12
CA GLY A 284 0.18 -36.21 34.44
C GLY A 284 1.21 -37.22 34.94
N GLN A 285 2.42 -37.25 34.35
CA GLN A 285 3.51 -38.09 34.84
C GLN A 285 3.99 -37.68 36.24
N VAL A 286 4.16 -36.38 36.51
CA VAL A 286 4.64 -35.90 37.82
C VAL A 286 3.61 -36.20 38.90
N LEU A 287 2.33 -35.83 38.71
CA LEU A 287 1.29 -36.10 39.71
C LEU A 287 1.06 -37.61 39.92
N SER A 288 0.94 -38.40 38.85
CA SER A 288 0.70 -39.86 38.98
C SER A 288 1.90 -40.61 39.58
N ARG A 289 3.13 -40.09 39.45
CA ARG A 289 4.29 -40.63 40.18
C ARG A 289 4.28 -40.18 41.63
N ARG A 290 3.92 -38.92 41.92
CA ARG A 290 3.83 -38.38 43.28
C ARG A 290 2.78 -39.10 44.12
N SER A 291 1.64 -39.52 43.55
CA SER A 291 0.60 -40.29 44.26
C SER A 291 1.04 -41.71 44.63
N LEU A 292 1.95 -42.32 43.86
CA LEU A 292 2.46 -43.69 44.07
C LEU A 292 3.59 -43.79 45.10
N VAL A 293 4.30 -42.69 45.39
CA VAL A 293 5.39 -42.66 46.37
C VAL A 293 4.82 -42.58 47.79
N LYS A 294 5.07 -43.60 48.61
CA LYS A 294 4.57 -43.69 50.01
C LYS A 294 5.19 -42.67 50.99
N SER A 295 6.07 -41.79 50.51
CA SER A 295 6.82 -40.78 51.27
C SER A 295 6.62 -39.36 50.73
N SER A 296 5.63 -39.14 49.85
CA SER A 296 5.25 -37.83 49.31
C SER A 296 4.10 -37.20 50.11
N ARG A 297 3.67 -35.99 49.71
CA ARG A 297 2.42 -35.34 50.16
C ARG A 297 1.19 -35.70 49.29
N GLY A 298 1.13 -36.94 48.80
CA GLY A 298 0.06 -37.41 47.89
C GLY A 298 -0.17 -36.49 46.69
N VAL A 299 -1.40 -36.43 46.19
CA VAL A 299 -1.90 -35.42 45.24
C VAL A 299 -3.24 -34.90 45.73
N THR A 300 -3.48 -33.59 45.67
CA THR A 300 -4.77 -33.00 46.06
C THR A 300 -5.74 -32.87 44.90
N ILE A 301 -7.04 -32.73 45.19
CA ILE A 301 -8.07 -32.56 44.15
C ILE A 301 -7.81 -31.28 43.34
N ALA A 302 -7.42 -30.18 43.98
CA ALA A 302 -7.05 -28.96 43.28
C ALA A 302 -5.83 -29.15 42.35
N GLU A 303 -4.83 -29.95 42.74
CA GLU A 303 -3.71 -30.32 41.86
C GLU A 303 -4.17 -31.14 40.64
N MET A 304 -5.14 -32.04 40.79
CA MET A 304 -5.71 -32.78 39.66
C MET A 304 -6.40 -31.85 38.64
N THR A 305 -6.97 -30.72 39.07
CA THR A 305 -7.61 -29.74 38.15
C THR A 305 -6.62 -28.97 37.25
N MET A 306 -5.32 -28.97 37.55
CA MET A 306 -4.32 -28.23 36.75
C MET A 306 -4.29 -28.67 35.27
N ARG A 307 -4.61 -29.94 34.98
CA ARG A 307 -4.76 -30.44 33.60
C ARG A 307 -5.75 -29.60 32.81
N THR A 308 -6.90 -29.31 33.42
CA THR A 308 -8.00 -28.55 32.81
C THR A 308 -7.60 -27.09 32.57
N TRP A 309 -6.74 -26.50 33.40
CA TRP A 309 -6.27 -25.11 33.23
C TRP A 309 -5.50 -24.91 31.92
N VAL A 310 -4.73 -25.92 31.47
CA VAL A 310 -3.95 -25.85 30.23
C VAL A 310 -4.78 -26.26 29.01
N VAL A 311 -5.65 -27.27 29.14
CA VAL A 311 -6.52 -27.74 28.04
C VAL A 311 -7.67 -26.76 27.75
N GLN A 312 -8.21 -26.12 28.78
CA GLN A 312 -9.35 -25.22 28.69
C GLN A 312 -9.17 -24.03 29.68
N PRO A 313 -8.36 -23.02 29.35
CA PRO A 313 -8.02 -21.93 30.29
C PRO A 313 -9.22 -21.12 30.81
N GLY A 314 -10.36 -21.11 30.11
CA GLY A 314 -11.62 -20.56 30.64
C GLY A 314 -12.13 -21.24 31.93
N PHE A 315 -11.66 -22.46 32.24
CA PHE A 315 -11.94 -23.13 33.51
C PHE A 315 -11.35 -22.37 34.71
N MET A 316 -10.20 -21.69 34.56
CA MET A 316 -9.59 -20.88 35.63
C MET A 316 -10.48 -19.71 36.06
N ILE A 317 -11.21 -19.11 35.11
CA ILE A 317 -12.10 -17.97 35.34
C ILE A 317 -13.37 -18.44 36.06
N THR A 318 -13.91 -19.59 35.67
CA THR A 318 -15.17 -20.13 36.21
C THR A 318 -15.01 -20.86 37.54
N HIS A 319 -13.85 -21.48 37.81
CA HIS A 319 -13.61 -22.34 38.99
C HIS A 319 -12.45 -21.83 39.86
N TRP A 320 -12.40 -20.52 40.09
CA TRP A 320 -11.34 -19.80 40.82
C TRP A 320 -10.97 -20.39 42.19
N GLN A 321 -11.91 -21.03 42.90
CA GLN A 321 -11.67 -21.65 44.21
C GLN A 321 -10.55 -22.72 44.18
N ALA A 322 -10.51 -23.57 43.14
CA ALA A 322 -9.45 -24.57 42.99
C ALA A 322 -8.08 -23.91 42.73
N LEU A 323 -8.08 -22.79 42.03
CA LEU A 323 -6.88 -22.02 41.73
C LEU A 323 -6.31 -21.33 42.99
N GLN A 324 -7.15 -20.77 43.86
CA GLN A 324 -6.70 -20.12 45.10
C GLN A 324 -5.89 -21.04 46.03
N HIS A 325 -6.25 -22.32 46.09
CA HIS A 325 -5.56 -23.28 46.97
C HIS A 325 -4.21 -23.79 46.43
N VAL A 326 -3.97 -23.68 45.11
CA VAL A 326 -2.87 -24.43 44.46
C VAL A 326 -2.02 -23.59 43.49
N GLY A 327 -2.51 -22.46 42.97
CA GLY A 327 -1.79 -21.63 41.99
C GLY A 327 -0.45 -21.06 42.48
N PHE A 328 -0.31 -20.82 43.79
CA PHE A 328 0.94 -20.35 44.41
C PHE A 328 1.95 -21.48 44.73
N THR A 329 1.62 -22.75 44.46
CA THR A 329 2.61 -23.83 44.54
C THR A 329 3.58 -23.76 43.35
N ILE A 330 4.79 -24.30 43.47
CA ILE A 330 5.76 -24.33 42.35
C ILE A 330 5.16 -24.99 41.11
N LEU A 331 4.47 -26.12 41.29
CA LEU A 331 3.84 -26.86 40.19
C LEU A 331 2.66 -26.07 39.62
N GLY A 332 1.83 -25.45 40.47
CA GLY A 332 0.74 -24.56 40.05
C GLY A 332 1.19 -23.32 39.29
N SER A 333 2.29 -22.69 39.70
CA SER A 333 2.88 -21.54 39.02
C SER A 333 3.41 -21.91 37.63
N ILE A 334 4.03 -23.09 37.49
CA ILE A 334 4.48 -23.60 36.19
C ILE A 334 3.26 -23.94 35.29
N THR A 335 2.19 -24.54 35.80
CA THR A 335 0.99 -24.85 35.00
C THR A 335 0.19 -23.61 34.63
N LEU A 336 0.11 -22.59 35.50
CA LEU A 336 -0.40 -21.27 35.17
C LEU A 336 0.40 -20.59 34.06
N THR A 337 1.73 -20.65 34.16
CA THR A 337 2.61 -20.11 33.11
C THR A 337 2.34 -20.83 31.79
N ALA A 338 2.27 -22.16 31.78
CA ALA A 338 1.98 -22.94 30.59
C ALA A 338 0.57 -22.66 30.00
N ALA A 339 -0.45 -22.44 30.82
CA ALA A 339 -1.79 -22.06 30.37
C ALA A 339 -1.83 -20.66 29.73
N PHE A 340 -1.15 -19.68 30.34
CA PHE A 340 -0.98 -18.34 29.78
C PHE A 340 -0.15 -18.37 28.47
N MET A 341 0.91 -19.18 28.43
CA MET A 341 1.69 -19.43 27.21
C MET A 341 0.81 -20.01 26.09
N ALA A 342 0.03 -21.06 26.36
CA ALA A 342 -0.84 -21.68 25.35
C ALA A 342 -1.90 -20.69 24.82
N MET A 343 -2.49 -19.87 25.70
CA MET A 343 -3.48 -18.85 25.33
C MET A 343 -2.91 -17.80 24.36
N PHE A 344 -1.65 -17.41 24.51
CA PHE A 344 -1.04 -16.34 23.72
C PHE A 344 -0.07 -16.82 22.63
N TYR A 345 0.26 -18.11 22.53
CA TYR A 345 1.31 -18.59 21.60
C TYR A 345 0.96 -18.32 20.13
N THR A 346 -0.27 -18.60 19.69
CA THR A 346 -0.67 -18.35 18.30
C THR A 346 -0.70 -16.85 17.98
N THR A 347 -1.19 -16.02 18.90
CA THR A 347 -1.15 -14.55 18.79
C THR A 347 0.29 -14.02 18.77
N ALA A 348 1.18 -14.56 19.60
CA ALA A 348 2.60 -14.22 19.64
C ALA A 348 3.32 -14.61 18.33
N SER A 349 2.98 -15.78 17.80
CA SER A 349 3.49 -16.30 16.54
C SER A 349 3.03 -15.47 15.34
N ASP A 350 1.77 -15.06 15.28
CA ASP A 350 1.32 -14.14 14.23
C ASP A 350 1.94 -12.74 14.41
N ALA A 351 2.04 -12.26 15.65
CA ALA A 351 2.61 -10.94 15.91
C ALA A 351 4.11 -10.79 15.61
N LEU A 352 4.88 -11.89 15.54
CA LEU A 352 6.34 -11.89 15.41
C LEU A 352 6.94 -12.80 14.33
N VAL A 353 6.25 -13.86 13.90
CA VAL A 353 6.79 -14.86 12.95
C VAL A 353 6.08 -14.81 11.60
N SER A 354 4.78 -14.52 11.54
CA SER A 354 4.07 -14.48 10.25
C SER A 354 4.60 -13.37 9.32
N PRO A 355 4.67 -13.63 8.01
CA PRO A 355 5.28 -12.71 7.05
C PRO A 355 4.36 -11.50 6.80
N HIS A 356 4.84 -10.32 7.15
CA HIS A 356 4.12 -9.05 6.97
C HIS A 356 4.97 -8.06 6.18
N LEU A 357 4.32 -7.13 5.48
CA LEU A 357 5.01 -6.04 4.79
C LEU A 357 5.63 -5.06 5.79
N LYS A 358 6.89 -4.70 5.56
CA LYS A 358 7.64 -3.74 6.37
C LYS A 358 8.77 -3.15 5.52
N PHE A 359 9.00 -1.84 5.65
CA PHE A 359 10.14 -1.18 5.02
C PHE A 359 11.48 -1.74 5.53
N GLY A 360 12.44 -1.88 4.61
CA GLY A 360 13.83 -2.11 4.94
C GLY A 360 14.47 -0.90 5.62
N LYS A 361 15.74 -1.06 6.02
CA LYS A 361 16.62 0.10 6.22
C LYS A 361 16.88 0.74 4.85
N TRP A 362 17.30 2.01 4.86
CA TRP A 362 17.98 2.57 3.69
C TRP A 362 19.27 1.78 3.46
N GLU A 363 19.45 1.32 2.23
CA GLU A 363 20.58 0.50 1.79
C GLU A 363 21.18 1.14 0.53
N ASP A 364 22.46 1.53 0.63
CA ASP A 364 23.20 2.18 -0.45
C ASP A 364 23.58 1.13 -1.51
N ARG A 365 23.29 1.43 -2.77
CA ARG A 365 23.41 0.45 -3.86
C ARG A 365 23.64 1.10 -5.22
N GLU A 366 24.57 0.54 -5.96
CA GLU A 366 24.70 0.81 -7.40
C GLU A 366 23.50 0.18 -8.15
N MET A 367 22.75 1.02 -8.86
CA MET A 367 21.64 0.62 -9.73
C MET A 367 22.05 0.79 -11.20
N VAL A 368 21.35 0.10 -12.10
CA VAL A 368 21.52 0.26 -13.55
C VAL A 368 20.24 0.75 -14.22
N GLY A 369 20.37 1.69 -15.14
CA GLY A 369 19.29 2.13 -16.04
C GLY A 369 19.65 1.85 -17.50
N LEU A 370 18.65 1.72 -18.36
CA LEU A 370 18.88 1.57 -19.81
C LEU A 370 19.01 2.96 -20.43
N VAL A 371 20.08 3.19 -21.17
CA VAL A 371 20.37 4.44 -21.89
C VAL A 371 20.36 4.15 -23.39
N ARG A 372 19.65 4.98 -24.15
CA ARG A 372 19.53 4.88 -25.62
C ARG A 372 19.90 6.17 -26.35
N ALA A 373 19.89 7.33 -25.70
CA ALA A 373 20.16 8.59 -26.39
C ALA A 373 20.91 9.62 -25.54
N LYS A 374 21.58 10.54 -26.22
CA LYS A 374 22.04 11.79 -25.59
C LYS A 374 20.84 12.57 -25.08
N TYR A 375 21.01 13.25 -23.94
CA TYR A 375 20.03 14.22 -23.42
C TYR A 375 19.50 15.16 -24.52
N ALA A 376 18.16 15.32 -24.54
CA ALA A 376 17.42 16.18 -25.46
C ALA A 376 17.61 15.93 -26.97
N ASN A 377 18.02 14.72 -27.38
CA ASN A 377 18.14 14.35 -28.79
C ASN A 377 16.75 14.39 -29.49
N PRO A 378 16.53 15.31 -30.46
CA PRO A 378 15.20 15.49 -31.07
C PRO A 378 14.80 14.32 -31.98
N ASP A 379 15.75 13.68 -32.66
CA ASP A 379 15.47 12.57 -33.58
C ASP A 379 15.03 11.32 -32.82
N TYR A 380 15.59 11.09 -31.62
CA TYR A 380 15.17 9.99 -30.75
C TYR A 380 13.76 10.21 -30.20
N ILE A 381 13.49 11.39 -29.65
CA ILE A 381 12.18 11.72 -29.05
C ILE A 381 11.07 11.68 -30.13
N LYS A 382 11.36 12.19 -31.34
CA LYS A 382 10.47 12.08 -32.52
C LYS A 382 10.11 10.63 -32.88
N GLN A 383 11.07 9.70 -32.79
CA GLN A 383 10.88 8.28 -33.13
C GLN A 383 10.13 7.49 -32.05
N ASN A 384 10.25 7.89 -30.78
CA ASN A 384 9.59 7.20 -29.67
C ASN A 384 8.10 7.59 -29.51
N CYS A 385 7.64 8.68 -30.13
CA CYS A 385 6.25 9.13 -30.05
C CYS A 385 5.29 8.19 -30.81
N LYS A 386 4.32 7.61 -30.09
CA LYS A 386 3.45 6.54 -30.59
C LYS A 386 2.27 7.09 -31.38
N THR A 387 2.42 7.15 -32.71
CA THR A 387 1.37 7.58 -33.65
C THR A 387 0.87 6.44 -34.54
N PRO A 388 -0.45 6.36 -34.85
CA PRO A 388 -0.97 5.45 -35.88
C PRO A 388 -0.67 5.92 -37.31
N ILE A 389 -0.18 7.15 -37.50
CA ILE A 389 0.16 7.70 -38.81
C ILE A 389 1.51 7.13 -39.27
N SER A 390 1.47 6.18 -40.19
CA SER A 390 2.68 5.61 -40.76
C SER A 390 3.46 6.61 -41.64
N ALA A 391 4.78 6.43 -41.75
CA ALA A 391 5.66 7.19 -42.64
C ALA A 391 5.37 7.04 -44.16
N LYS A 392 4.29 6.32 -44.55
CA LYS A 392 3.75 6.33 -45.92
C LYS A 392 2.68 7.39 -46.15
N VAL A 393 2.06 7.90 -45.07
CA VAL A 393 1.01 8.93 -45.10
C VAL A 393 1.62 10.30 -44.86
N ASP A 394 2.52 10.41 -43.89
CA ASP A 394 3.33 11.58 -43.62
C ASP A 394 4.77 11.12 -43.30
N PRO A 395 5.68 11.13 -44.29
CA PRO A 395 7.05 10.65 -44.12
C PRO A 395 7.92 11.53 -43.20
N GLU A 396 7.58 12.81 -43.08
CA GLU A 396 8.46 13.82 -42.49
C GLU A 396 8.01 14.24 -41.09
N ASN A 397 6.69 14.43 -40.88
CA ASN A 397 6.16 15.13 -39.71
C ASN A 397 5.35 14.24 -38.77
N ALA A 398 5.00 12.99 -39.11
CA ALA A 398 4.10 12.15 -38.30
C ALA A 398 4.50 12.07 -36.80
N GLY A 399 5.80 11.88 -36.51
CA GLY A 399 6.35 11.87 -35.15
C GLY A 399 6.47 13.28 -34.53
N LEU A 400 6.67 14.33 -35.33
CA LEU A 400 6.71 15.72 -34.84
C LEU A 400 5.33 16.24 -34.46
N THR A 401 4.29 15.91 -35.24
CA THR A 401 2.89 16.24 -34.93
C THR A 401 2.42 15.48 -33.69
N CYS A 402 2.77 14.20 -33.56
CA CYS A 402 2.58 13.41 -32.34
C CYS A 402 3.18 14.12 -31.11
N LEU A 403 4.47 14.46 -31.19
CA LEU A 403 5.22 15.10 -30.11
C LEU A 403 4.72 16.52 -29.79
N SER A 404 4.23 17.25 -30.79
CA SER A 404 3.62 18.57 -30.61
C SER A 404 2.33 18.50 -29.77
N VAL A 405 1.48 17.48 -30.02
CA VAL A 405 0.26 17.26 -29.24
C VAL A 405 0.59 16.85 -27.80
N GLU A 406 1.60 16.00 -27.60
CA GLU A 406 2.07 15.61 -26.26
C GLU A 406 2.64 16.81 -25.48
N TYR A 407 3.51 17.62 -26.10
CA TYR A 407 4.06 18.82 -25.48
C TYR A 407 2.97 19.83 -25.12
N ALA A 408 2.01 20.10 -26.01
CA ALA A 408 0.90 21.01 -25.71
C ALA A 408 0.04 20.49 -24.56
N GLY A 409 -0.35 19.21 -24.59
CA GLY A 409 -1.17 18.59 -23.54
C GLY A 409 -0.53 18.65 -22.16
N GLN A 410 0.74 18.21 -22.04
CA GLN A 410 1.45 18.24 -20.76
C GLN A 410 1.76 19.66 -20.28
N ALA A 411 2.17 20.57 -21.19
CA ALA A 411 2.44 21.96 -20.83
C ALA A 411 1.20 22.68 -20.30
N TYR A 412 0.03 22.47 -20.93
CA TYR A 412 -1.23 23.03 -20.42
C TYR A 412 -1.62 22.39 -19.08
N HIS A 413 -1.51 21.07 -18.91
CA HIS A 413 -1.75 20.40 -17.63
C HIS A 413 -0.89 21.00 -16.49
N ASN A 414 0.43 21.03 -16.66
CA ASN A 414 1.36 21.61 -15.69
C ASN A 414 0.98 23.06 -15.34
N SER A 415 0.64 23.88 -16.35
CA SER A 415 0.28 25.28 -16.15
C SER A 415 -1.00 25.44 -15.33
N ILE A 416 -2.03 24.65 -15.60
CA ILE A 416 -3.32 24.75 -14.93
C ILE A 416 -3.16 24.35 -13.46
N THR A 417 -2.53 23.21 -13.15
CA THR A 417 -2.29 22.78 -11.77
C THR A 417 -1.44 23.78 -10.97
N TYR A 418 -0.48 24.45 -11.61
CA TYR A 418 0.29 25.53 -10.98
C TYR A 418 -0.55 26.79 -10.75
N LEU A 419 -1.38 27.18 -11.72
CA LEU A 419 -2.26 28.34 -11.63
C LEU A 419 -3.41 28.14 -10.63
N ASP A 420 -3.95 26.92 -10.48
CA ASP A 420 -4.95 26.57 -9.47
C ASP A 420 -4.37 26.70 -8.05
N THR A 421 -3.11 26.30 -7.88
CA THR A 421 -2.35 26.50 -6.62
C THR A 421 -2.21 28.00 -6.31
N TRP A 422 -1.84 28.80 -7.32
CA TRP A 422 -1.73 30.25 -7.18
C TRP A 422 -3.07 30.98 -7.00
N ALA A 423 -4.14 30.51 -7.64
CA ALA A 423 -5.49 31.04 -7.43
C ALA A 423 -5.96 30.79 -5.98
N SER A 424 -5.63 29.62 -5.43
CA SER A 424 -5.91 29.28 -4.02
C SER A 424 -5.15 30.20 -3.06
N ILE A 425 -3.87 30.49 -3.33
CA ILE A 425 -3.04 31.45 -2.56
C ILE A 425 -3.64 32.87 -2.63
N ASN A 426 -4.04 33.30 -3.82
CA ASN A 426 -4.60 34.64 -4.06
C ASN A 426 -5.94 34.83 -3.34
N VAL A 427 -6.82 33.82 -3.36
CA VAL A 427 -8.08 33.79 -2.61
C VAL A 427 -7.85 33.75 -1.09
N GLY A 428 -6.79 33.06 -0.63
CA GLY A 428 -6.40 33.04 0.78
C GLY A 428 -5.84 34.38 1.31
N GLY A 429 -5.30 35.23 0.44
CA GLY A 429 -4.88 36.61 0.75
C GLY A 429 -3.60 36.75 1.59
N GLU A 430 -3.17 35.72 2.32
CA GLU A 430 -1.92 35.72 3.10
C GLU A 430 -0.67 35.81 2.21
N GLY A 431 -0.73 35.22 1.01
CA GLY A 431 0.38 35.15 0.06
C GLY A 431 1.48 34.14 0.43
N VAL A 432 2.49 34.06 -0.44
CA VAL A 432 3.73 33.28 -0.23
C VAL A 432 4.96 34.19 -0.34
N SER A 433 6.16 33.65 -0.09
CA SER A 433 7.38 34.45 -0.15
C SER A 433 7.63 35.07 -1.53
N SER A 434 8.19 36.29 -1.55
CA SER A 434 8.82 36.87 -2.74
C SER A 434 10.17 36.23 -3.08
N ASP A 435 10.77 35.44 -2.17
CA ASP A 435 12.00 34.68 -2.44
C ASP A 435 11.68 33.36 -3.15
N MET A 436 12.38 33.07 -4.25
CA MET A 436 12.08 31.96 -5.15
C MET A 436 12.11 30.57 -4.48
N SER A 437 12.88 30.39 -3.40
CA SER A 437 12.90 29.16 -2.60
C SER A 437 11.65 28.92 -1.73
N GLY A 438 10.85 29.96 -1.49
CA GLY A 438 9.63 29.91 -0.68
C GLY A 438 8.33 29.91 -1.49
N ARG A 439 8.41 29.68 -2.82
CA ARG A 439 7.27 29.68 -3.74
C ARG A 439 6.84 28.24 -4.08
N PRO A 440 5.58 27.99 -4.48
CA PRO A 440 5.10 26.65 -4.80
C PRO A 440 6.02 25.93 -5.80
N PRO A 441 6.34 24.64 -5.61
CA PRO A 441 7.18 23.89 -6.53
C PRO A 441 6.45 23.65 -7.86
N ALA A 442 7.18 23.29 -8.91
CA ALA A 442 6.61 23.08 -10.24
C ALA A 442 5.91 21.71 -10.33
N PRO A 443 4.59 21.64 -10.58
CA PRO A 443 3.91 20.38 -10.83
C PRO A 443 4.14 19.90 -12.26
N ALA A 444 4.27 18.59 -12.42
CA ALA A 444 4.21 17.90 -13.70
C ALA A 444 3.68 16.47 -13.51
N MET A 445 3.53 15.74 -14.61
CA MET A 445 3.03 14.36 -14.62
C MET A 445 3.86 13.50 -15.60
N LEU A 446 4.03 12.22 -15.27
CA LEU A 446 4.72 11.24 -16.09
C LEU A 446 3.88 9.94 -16.15
N HIS A 447 3.61 9.47 -17.37
CA HIS A 447 2.83 8.25 -17.66
C HIS A 447 1.49 8.15 -16.91
N ASP A 448 0.80 9.29 -16.76
CA ASP A 448 -0.53 9.50 -16.13
C ASP A 448 -0.69 9.04 -14.65
N ASN A 449 0.25 8.26 -14.12
CA ASN A 449 0.18 7.65 -12.78
C ASN A 449 1.28 8.12 -11.81
N THR A 450 2.27 8.86 -12.32
CA THR A 450 3.39 9.37 -11.53
C THR A 450 3.32 10.90 -11.50
N THR A 451 3.00 11.42 -10.32
CA THR A 451 3.14 12.84 -10.01
C THR A 451 4.61 13.23 -10.05
N VAL A 452 4.93 14.37 -10.65
CA VAL A 452 6.31 14.86 -10.77
C VAL A 452 6.39 16.26 -10.18
N ILE A 453 7.45 16.51 -9.40
CA ILE A 453 7.64 17.76 -8.67
C ILE A 453 9.06 18.28 -8.92
N GLY A 454 9.14 19.40 -9.62
CA GLY A 454 10.38 20.11 -9.90
C GLY A 454 10.70 21.14 -8.81
N SER A 455 11.99 21.31 -8.54
CA SER A 455 12.51 22.24 -7.53
C SER A 455 13.17 23.46 -8.15
N TRP A 456 12.92 24.63 -7.56
CA TRP A 456 13.59 25.88 -7.93
C TRP A 456 15.06 25.85 -7.50
N VAL A 457 15.95 26.24 -8.42
CA VAL A 457 17.41 26.24 -8.22
C VAL A 457 18.02 27.58 -8.62
N ALA A 458 19.30 27.79 -8.27
CA ALA A 458 20.02 29.05 -8.52
C ALA A 458 19.30 30.30 -7.96
N THR A 459 18.61 30.17 -6.82
CA THR A 459 17.75 31.23 -6.25
C THR A 459 18.51 32.53 -5.95
N ASN A 460 19.83 32.47 -5.75
CA ASN A 460 20.70 33.65 -5.63
C ASN A 460 20.62 34.61 -6.85
N THR A 461 20.41 34.09 -8.07
CA THR A 461 20.29 34.93 -9.29
C THR A 461 18.86 35.36 -9.58
N SER A 462 17.87 34.91 -8.80
CA SER A 462 16.46 35.28 -8.96
C SER A 462 16.03 36.53 -8.18
N ASN A 463 16.96 37.18 -7.46
CA ASN A 463 16.67 38.40 -6.70
C ASN A 463 16.46 39.60 -7.65
N MET A 464 15.19 39.93 -7.87
CA MET A 464 14.78 41.04 -8.72
C MET A 464 15.22 42.41 -8.20
N THR A 465 15.22 42.63 -6.87
CA THR A 465 15.55 43.92 -6.26
C THR A 465 17.03 44.26 -6.49
N ALA A 466 17.93 43.33 -6.17
CA ALA A 466 19.36 43.50 -6.40
C ALA A 466 19.71 43.65 -7.90
N SER A 467 18.94 42.98 -8.78
CA SER A 467 19.08 43.13 -10.23
C SER A 467 18.64 44.52 -10.72
N TYR A 468 17.52 45.02 -10.18
CA TYR A 468 16.98 46.34 -10.50
C TYR A 468 17.89 47.46 -9.98
N GLU A 469 18.40 47.37 -8.74
CA GLU A 469 19.37 48.32 -8.18
C GLU A 469 20.66 48.42 -9.02
N LYS A 470 21.15 47.29 -9.53
CA LYS A 470 22.40 47.24 -10.31
C LYS A 470 22.25 47.74 -11.76
N LEU A 471 21.12 47.47 -12.41
CA LEU A 471 20.96 47.62 -13.87
C LEU A 471 19.78 48.52 -14.29
N ASN A 472 19.02 49.06 -13.33
CA ASN A 472 17.81 49.88 -13.52
C ASN A 472 16.79 49.25 -14.50
N ARG A 473 16.68 47.91 -14.48
CA ARG A 473 15.77 47.13 -15.33
C ARG A 473 15.17 45.97 -14.56
N ILE A 474 13.94 45.61 -14.90
CA ILE A 474 13.28 44.41 -14.37
C ILE A 474 13.89 43.19 -15.04
N ILE A 475 14.59 42.37 -14.25
CA ILE A 475 15.16 41.08 -14.66
C ILE A 475 14.51 39.99 -13.81
N ASN A 476 13.84 39.06 -14.47
CA ASN A 476 13.17 37.92 -13.86
C ASN A 476 13.86 36.62 -14.32
N ASN A 477 14.83 36.17 -13.54
CA ASN A 477 15.70 35.03 -13.84
C ASN A 477 15.34 33.85 -12.92
N VAL A 478 14.67 32.84 -13.45
CA VAL A 478 14.20 31.67 -12.70
C VAL A 478 14.78 30.42 -13.30
N THR A 479 15.28 29.50 -12.46
CA THR A 479 15.78 28.21 -12.91
C THR A 479 15.01 27.08 -12.23
N LEU A 480 14.46 26.18 -13.05
CA LEU A 480 13.72 25.01 -12.61
C LEU A 480 14.55 23.76 -12.88
N SER A 481 14.77 22.94 -11.86
CA SER A 481 15.22 21.56 -12.03
C SER A 481 14.01 20.64 -12.03
N MET A 482 13.94 19.71 -12.98
CA MET A 482 13.08 18.53 -12.93
C MET A 482 13.90 17.30 -12.51
N PRO A 483 13.28 16.25 -11.97
CA PRO A 483 13.94 14.97 -11.74
C PRO A 483 14.23 14.23 -13.06
N HIS A 484 15.16 13.28 -13.03
CA HIS A 484 15.54 12.49 -14.21
C HIS A 484 14.51 11.39 -14.49
N ALA A 485 13.79 11.48 -15.61
CA ALA A 485 12.67 10.58 -15.93
C ALA A 485 13.10 9.10 -16.01
N GLY A 486 14.28 8.79 -16.55
CA GLY A 486 14.81 7.42 -16.66
C GLY A 486 14.94 6.64 -15.33
N ILE A 487 14.79 7.28 -14.17
CA ILE A 487 14.68 6.58 -12.87
C ILE A 487 13.38 5.77 -12.77
N PHE A 488 12.31 6.18 -13.45
CA PHE A 488 11.04 5.45 -13.55
C PHE A 488 11.23 4.04 -14.15
N ASP A 489 12.01 3.94 -15.22
CA ASP A 489 12.32 2.67 -15.90
C ASP A 489 13.41 1.88 -15.17
N ALA A 490 14.43 2.55 -14.64
CA ALA A 490 15.46 1.91 -13.82
C ALA A 490 14.85 1.24 -12.58
N ALA A 491 13.85 1.85 -11.93
CA ALA A 491 13.14 1.27 -10.78
C ALA A 491 12.39 -0.03 -11.13
N ARG A 492 11.96 -0.19 -12.39
CA ARG A 492 11.28 -1.39 -12.92
C ARG A 492 12.22 -2.40 -13.59
N ALA A 493 13.47 -2.03 -13.85
CA ALA A 493 14.43 -2.88 -14.53
C ALA A 493 14.69 -4.19 -13.72
N PRO A 494 14.53 -5.38 -14.32
CA PRO A 494 14.60 -6.65 -13.59
C PRO A 494 16.00 -6.92 -12.99
N SER A 495 17.04 -6.33 -13.58
CA SER A 495 18.43 -6.31 -13.11
C SER A 495 18.61 -5.67 -11.73
N ASN A 496 17.85 -4.61 -11.42
CA ASN A 496 17.88 -3.98 -10.10
C ASN A 496 17.15 -4.82 -9.04
N GLY A 497 16.30 -5.76 -9.44
CA GLY A 497 15.72 -6.76 -8.54
C GLY A 497 14.71 -6.21 -7.53
N ILE A 498 14.19 -5.01 -7.76
CA ILE A 498 13.21 -4.33 -6.92
C ILE A 498 11.84 -5.00 -7.11
N LEU A 499 11.17 -5.35 -6.00
CA LEU A 499 9.81 -5.87 -6.02
C LEU A 499 8.82 -4.71 -6.28
N GLN A 500 8.02 -4.84 -7.33
CA GLN A 500 7.03 -3.82 -7.69
C GLN A 500 5.73 -3.96 -6.86
N PRO A 501 4.89 -2.92 -6.72
CA PRO A 501 3.64 -3.01 -5.96
C PRO A 501 2.71 -4.14 -6.42
N GLU A 502 2.68 -4.43 -7.72
CA GLU A 502 1.90 -5.50 -8.34
C GLU A 502 2.38 -6.89 -7.90
N GLU A 503 3.69 -7.05 -7.64
CA GLU A 503 4.26 -8.27 -7.04
C GLU A 503 3.94 -8.39 -5.55
N LEU A 504 3.52 -7.30 -4.90
CA LEU A 504 3.21 -7.21 -3.47
C LEU A 504 1.70 -6.94 -3.27
N ALA A 505 0.88 -7.71 -3.99
CA ALA A 505 -0.58 -7.70 -3.92
C ALA A 505 -1.25 -6.32 -4.16
N GLY A 506 -0.60 -5.43 -4.91
CA GLY A 506 -1.08 -4.06 -5.19
C GLY A 506 -0.92 -3.08 -4.02
N VAL A 507 -0.23 -3.47 -2.94
CA VAL A 507 -0.05 -2.66 -1.72
C VAL A 507 1.41 -2.47 -1.32
N GLY A 508 2.36 -2.98 -2.12
CA GLY A 508 3.79 -2.73 -1.91
C GLY A 508 4.17 -1.27 -2.12
N GLU A 509 5.23 -0.85 -1.44
CA GLU A 509 5.80 0.49 -1.56
C GLU A 509 7.33 0.44 -1.61
N TYR A 510 7.97 1.36 -2.33
CA TYR A 510 9.42 1.56 -2.27
C TYR A 510 9.78 3.03 -2.50
N ALA A 511 10.92 3.44 -1.94
CA ALA A 511 11.52 4.75 -2.17
C ALA A 511 13.00 4.59 -2.55
N ILE A 512 13.41 5.33 -3.58
CA ILE A 512 14.75 5.34 -4.16
C ILE A 512 15.21 6.80 -4.15
N GLU A 513 16.43 7.07 -3.69
CA GLU A 513 17.08 8.36 -3.93
C GLU A 513 18.33 8.15 -4.80
N ALA A 514 18.25 8.58 -6.06
CA ALA A 514 19.26 8.36 -7.07
C ALA A 514 20.17 9.59 -7.24
N SER A 515 21.48 9.35 -7.18
CA SER A 515 22.53 10.31 -7.48
C SER A 515 22.79 10.33 -8.99
N VAL A 516 21.94 11.09 -9.69
CA VAL A 516 21.94 11.24 -11.16
C VAL A 516 21.75 12.71 -11.49
N VAL A 517 22.19 13.13 -12.68
CA VAL A 517 22.00 14.53 -13.11
C VAL A 517 20.52 14.85 -13.29
N SER A 518 20.11 16.06 -12.87
CA SER A 518 18.73 16.51 -12.97
C SER A 518 18.56 17.49 -14.14
N PRO A 519 17.69 17.20 -15.13
CA PRO A 519 17.47 18.10 -16.26
C PRO A 519 16.90 19.45 -15.76
N SER A 520 17.49 20.54 -16.21
CA SER A 520 17.20 21.89 -15.72
C SER A 520 16.94 22.87 -16.86
N LEU A 521 16.08 23.86 -16.60
CA LEU A 521 15.71 24.94 -17.51
C LEU A 521 15.92 26.29 -16.82
N ASN A 522 16.69 27.17 -17.43
CA ASN A 522 16.76 28.57 -17.07
C ASN A 522 15.80 29.38 -17.96
N VAL A 523 15.01 30.26 -17.34
CA VAL A 523 14.12 31.22 -17.99
C VAL A 523 14.48 32.63 -17.50
N LEU A 524 15.05 33.42 -18.41
CA LEU A 524 15.52 34.78 -18.16
C LEU A 524 14.66 35.75 -18.97
N CYS A 525 13.75 36.46 -18.30
CA CYS A 525 12.91 37.49 -18.91
C CYS A 525 13.34 38.89 -18.45
N VAL A 526 13.47 39.82 -19.39
CA VAL A 526 13.91 41.21 -19.14
C VAL A 526 12.91 42.18 -19.79
N ASN A 527 12.50 43.22 -19.06
CA ASN A 527 11.68 44.29 -19.63
C ASN A 527 12.57 45.34 -20.32
N LEU A 528 12.18 45.75 -21.52
CA LEU A 528 12.95 46.63 -22.42
C LEU A 528 12.03 47.68 -23.04
N ASN A 529 12.53 48.92 -23.10
CA ASN A 529 11.82 49.99 -23.77
C ASN A 529 11.87 49.81 -25.30
N LYS A 530 10.88 50.35 -26.03
CA LYS A 530 10.76 50.19 -27.50
C LYS A 530 12.05 50.58 -28.25
N THR A 531 12.76 51.60 -27.78
CA THR A 531 14.04 52.06 -28.37
C THR A 531 15.19 51.08 -28.15
N GLU A 532 15.34 50.52 -26.95
CA GLU A 532 16.38 49.52 -26.63
C GLU A 532 16.20 48.23 -27.43
N LEU A 533 14.95 47.86 -27.69
CA LEU A 533 14.56 46.68 -28.45
C LEU A 533 14.75 46.86 -29.98
N SER A 534 14.83 48.09 -30.48
CA SER A 534 14.87 48.37 -31.93
C SER A 534 15.99 47.67 -32.73
N PRO A 535 17.22 47.43 -32.21
CA PRO A 535 18.25 46.67 -32.92
C PRO A 535 17.91 45.18 -33.13
N LEU A 536 16.88 44.67 -32.44
CA LEU A 536 16.38 43.30 -32.56
C LEU A 536 15.10 43.19 -33.41
N ILE A 537 14.55 44.30 -33.90
CA ILE A 537 13.30 44.31 -34.70
C ILE A 537 13.60 44.61 -36.16
N TYR A 538 13.39 43.62 -37.03
CA TYR A 538 13.72 43.72 -38.46
C TYR A 538 13.05 44.91 -39.16
N THR A 539 11.80 45.28 -38.82
CA THR A 539 11.10 46.41 -39.46
C THR A 539 11.71 47.79 -39.18
N GLU A 540 12.59 47.90 -38.19
CA GLU A 540 13.32 49.14 -37.86
C GLU A 540 14.71 49.21 -38.51
N PHE A 541 15.16 48.16 -39.20
CA PHE A 541 16.50 48.13 -39.81
C PHE A 541 16.56 49.10 -41.02
N PRO A 542 17.67 49.84 -41.23
CA PRO A 542 17.75 50.87 -42.29
C PRO A 542 17.50 50.39 -43.73
N SER A 543 17.67 49.09 -44.00
CA SER A 543 17.44 48.45 -45.30
C SER A 543 16.34 47.37 -45.24
N ALA A 544 15.43 47.45 -44.27
CA ALA A 544 14.37 46.45 -44.07
C ALA A 544 13.39 46.39 -45.24
N ARG A 545 13.17 45.18 -45.76
CA ARG A 545 12.11 44.89 -46.73
C ARG A 545 10.80 44.57 -45.99
N THR A 546 9.89 45.54 -45.88
CA THR A 546 8.65 45.39 -45.11
C THR A 546 7.40 45.23 -45.98
N THR A 547 6.51 44.34 -45.57
CA THR A 547 5.11 44.25 -46.02
C THR A 547 4.19 45.00 -45.04
N ASN A 548 2.93 45.24 -45.44
CA ASN A 548 1.89 45.67 -44.50
C ASN A 548 1.33 44.45 -43.78
N ALA A 549 1.20 44.51 -42.46
CA ALA A 549 0.68 43.40 -41.66
C ALA A 549 -0.82 43.14 -41.94
N SER A 550 -1.23 41.88 -41.92
CA SER A 550 -2.64 41.53 -42.10
C SER A 550 -3.48 41.99 -40.91
N GLY A 551 -4.52 42.78 -41.18
CA GLY A 551 -5.57 43.14 -40.23
C GLY A 551 -5.37 44.44 -39.43
N ILE A 552 -4.19 45.05 -39.42
CA ILE A 552 -3.91 46.27 -38.63
C ILE A 552 -3.37 47.40 -39.53
N PRO A 553 -4.14 48.49 -39.75
CA PRO A 553 -3.69 49.63 -40.55
C PRO A 553 -2.39 50.27 -40.01
N GLY A 554 -1.41 50.45 -40.89
CA GLY A 554 -0.14 51.14 -40.57
C GLY A 554 0.93 50.28 -39.88
N GLN A 555 0.62 49.04 -39.49
CA GLN A 555 1.62 48.12 -38.92
C GLN A 555 2.47 47.52 -40.04
N LYS A 556 3.80 47.65 -39.92
CA LYS A 556 4.77 47.00 -40.81
C LYS A 556 5.11 45.60 -40.31
N GLN A 557 5.39 44.70 -41.24
CA GLN A 557 5.82 43.32 -41.01
C GLN A 557 7.05 43.00 -41.88
N ALA A 558 7.92 42.09 -41.44
CA ALA A 558 8.99 41.58 -42.30
C ALA A 558 8.43 40.75 -43.47
N TYR A 559 8.99 40.90 -44.67
CA TYR A 559 8.60 40.09 -45.82
C TYR A 559 8.92 38.59 -45.67
N ASP A 560 8.20 37.77 -46.42
CA ASP A 560 8.45 36.33 -46.55
C ASP A 560 9.85 36.07 -47.11
N GLY A 561 10.77 35.67 -46.24
CA GLY A 561 12.19 35.44 -46.58
C GLY A 561 13.20 36.27 -45.79
N TYR A 562 12.77 37.20 -44.92
CA TYR A 562 13.69 38.03 -44.10
C TYR A 562 14.72 37.24 -43.29
N ALA A 563 14.40 35.98 -42.96
CA ALA A 563 15.31 35.03 -42.32
C ALA A 563 16.64 34.82 -43.09
N ASN A 564 16.71 35.15 -44.39
CA ASN A 564 17.94 35.11 -45.18
C ASN A 564 18.81 36.37 -45.00
N ASP A 565 18.20 37.54 -44.78
CA ASP A 565 18.93 38.81 -44.63
C ASP A 565 19.62 38.94 -43.25
N ILE A 566 19.19 38.12 -42.27
CA ILE A 566 19.72 38.06 -40.90
C ILE A 566 20.71 36.91 -40.66
N GLN A 567 21.01 36.10 -41.68
CA GLN A 567 21.97 35.00 -41.55
C GLN A 567 23.42 35.51 -41.57
N LEU A 568 24.26 34.95 -40.70
CA LEU A 568 25.69 35.23 -40.65
C LEU A 568 26.35 34.88 -41.99
N ILE A 569 26.79 35.92 -42.71
CA ILE A 569 27.58 35.77 -43.94
C ILE A 569 28.99 35.30 -43.52
N PRO A 570 29.56 34.26 -44.15
CA PRO A 570 30.94 33.83 -43.86
C PRO A 570 31.93 34.99 -43.97
N GLY A 571 32.63 35.30 -42.88
CA GLY A 571 33.56 36.43 -42.79
C GLY A 571 32.95 37.76 -42.32
N LYS A 572 31.77 37.76 -41.68
CA LYS A 572 31.26 38.91 -40.90
C LYS A 572 30.94 38.52 -39.46
N ASP A 573 31.43 39.33 -38.52
CA ASP A 573 31.29 39.11 -37.08
C ASP A 573 29.99 39.71 -36.53
N TYR A 574 29.01 38.84 -36.28
CA TYR A 574 27.78 39.10 -35.50
C TYR A 574 26.87 40.23 -36.03
N LEU A 575 25.84 40.57 -35.24
CA LEU A 575 24.92 41.69 -35.49
C LEU A 575 25.29 42.88 -34.59
N ASN A 576 24.61 44.02 -34.78
CA ASN A 576 24.83 45.21 -33.97
C ASN A 576 24.67 44.92 -32.46
N ASN A 577 25.63 45.42 -31.67
CA ASN A 577 25.62 45.37 -30.20
C ASN A 577 24.34 46.02 -29.62
N THR A 578 23.71 45.38 -28.65
CA THR A 578 22.53 45.90 -27.93
C THR A 578 22.82 46.18 -26.46
N VAL A 579 21.98 47.00 -25.83
CA VAL A 579 22.12 47.42 -24.42
C VAL A 579 21.97 46.24 -23.42
N VAL A 580 21.68 45.03 -23.90
CA VAL A 580 21.48 43.82 -23.09
C VAL A 580 22.35 42.63 -23.53
N ASP A 581 23.34 42.83 -24.39
CA ASP A 581 24.25 41.76 -24.84
C ASP A 581 24.94 41.07 -23.65
N ASP A 582 25.40 41.83 -22.65
CA ASP A 582 26.01 41.32 -21.41
C ASP A 582 25.02 40.54 -20.51
N ILE A 583 23.71 40.77 -20.65
CA ILE A 583 22.67 40.12 -19.82
C ILE A 583 22.25 38.78 -20.43
N PHE A 584 22.15 38.72 -21.76
CA PHE A 584 21.75 37.50 -22.48
C PHE A 584 22.94 36.67 -23.00
N GLU A 585 24.18 37.10 -22.76
CA GLU A 585 25.44 36.52 -23.28
C GLU A 585 25.52 36.54 -24.82
N TRP A 586 25.38 37.70 -25.45
CA TRP A 586 25.46 37.88 -26.91
C TRP A 586 26.76 38.57 -27.37
N GLY A 587 26.88 38.74 -28.69
CA GLY A 587 27.98 39.46 -29.32
C GLY A 587 29.26 38.63 -29.43
N ALA A 588 30.32 39.26 -29.95
CA ALA A 588 31.61 38.59 -30.20
C ALA A 588 32.25 38.04 -28.92
N THR A 589 32.08 38.71 -27.77
CA THR A 589 32.60 38.30 -26.45
C THR A 589 32.10 36.92 -26.03
N HIS A 590 30.82 36.65 -26.27
CA HIS A 590 30.15 35.38 -25.90
C HIS A 590 29.95 34.44 -27.10
N GLN A 591 30.41 34.84 -28.29
CA GLN A 591 30.30 34.12 -29.56
C GLN A 591 28.86 33.76 -29.99
N ARG A 592 27.83 34.43 -29.46
CA ARG A 592 26.40 34.12 -29.71
C ARG A 592 25.70 35.28 -30.43
N GLN A 593 24.94 34.96 -31.47
CA GLN A 593 24.17 35.95 -32.25
C GLN A 593 22.86 36.31 -31.54
N PRO A 594 22.50 37.60 -31.41
CA PRO A 594 21.23 38.01 -30.83
C PRO A 594 20.03 37.65 -31.75
N PRO A 595 18.83 37.40 -31.20
CA PRO A 595 17.63 37.06 -31.95
C PRO A 595 17.04 38.28 -32.68
N VAL A 596 16.63 38.10 -33.94
CA VAL A 596 15.91 39.15 -34.68
C VAL A 596 14.44 38.76 -34.87
N PHE A 597 13.52 39.61 -34.42
CA PHE A 597 12.08 39.43 -34.56
C PHE A 597 11.54 40.16 -35.80
N PRO A 598 10.48 39.65 -36.44
CA PRO A 598 9.99 40.22 -37.71
C PRO A 598 9.30 41.59 -37.57
N MET A 599 8.85 41.96 -36.37
CA MET A 599 8.05 43.16 -36.06
C MET A 599 7.90 43.29 -34.54
N TYR A 600 7.32 44.38 -34.05
CA TYR A 600 6.83 44.45 -32.66
C TYR A 600 5.51 43.68 -32.52
N PRO A 601 5.30 42.88 -31.45
CA PRO A 601 4.00 42.32 -31.14
C PRO A 601 3.03 43.40 -30.62
N ILE A 602 1.74 43.21 -30.88
CA ILE A 602 0.67 43.99 -30.23
C ILE A 602 0.41 43.49 -28.79
N GLU A 603 -0.41 44.21 -28.02
CA GLU A 603 -0.84 43.78 -26.68
C GLU A 603 -1.35 42.34 -26.66
N TYR A 604 -1.09 41.64 -25.55
CA TYR A 604 -1.50 40.26 -25.29
C TYR A 604 -0.96 39.20 -26.29
N ASN A 605 -0.07 39.59 -27.19
CA ASN A 605 0.52 38.72 -28.21
C ASN A 605 2.02 38.52 -28.00
N SER A 606 2.52 37.41 -28.53
CA SER A 606 3.93 37.05 -28.48
C SER A 606 4.46 36.60 -29.85
N LEU A 607 5.76 36.82 -30.05
CA LEU A 607 6.57 36.42 -31.19
C LEU A 607 7.72 35.57 -30.68
N THR A 608 8.15 34.59 -31.46
CA THR A 608 9.30 33.75 -31.14
C THR A 608 10.39 33.90 -32.19
N ASN A 609 11.65 33.80 -31.77
CA ASN A 609 12.75 33.50 -32.68
C ASN A 609 13.31 32.11 -32.34
N ILE A 610 13.28 31.25 -33.36
CA ILE A 610 13.89 29.91 -33.36
C ILE A 610 14.92 29.75 -34.49
N THR A 611 15.24 30.82 -35.23
CA THR A 611 15.99 30.78 -36.50
C THR A 611 17.49 31.06 -36.37
N VAL A 612 17.97 31.54 -35.23
CA VAL A 612 19.42 31.74 -34.97
C VAL A 612 20.16 30.40 -35.09
N ARG A 613 21.03 30.28 -36.11
CA ARG A 613 21.87 29.08 -36.30
C ARG A 613 22.87 28.96 -35.15
N ASN A 614 23.16 27.72 -34.74
CA ASN A 614 24.10 27.37 -33.66
C ASN A 614 23.81 28.01 -32.28
N SER A 615 22.59 28.51 -32.06
CA SER A 615 22.12 28.90 -30.72
C SER A 615 21.91 27.68 -29.81
N ASP A 616 22.12 27.87 -28.51
CA ASP A 616 21.76 26.98 -27.39
C ASP A 616 20.43 27.39 -26.71
N ALA A 617 19.81 28.47 -27.19
CA ALA A 617 18.64 29.10 -26.60
C ALA A 617 17.51 29.34 -27.60
N ILE A 618 16.29 29.37 -27.09
CA ILE A 618 15.08 29.84 -27.79
C ILE A 618 14.64 31.18 -27.18
N TYR A 619 13.99 32.02 -27.99
CA TYR A 619 13.63 33.39 -27.61
C TYR A 619 12.15 33.69 -27.85
N MET A 620 11.52 34.36 -26.90
CA MET A 620 10.14 34.86 -26.99
C MET A 620 10.09 36.34 -26.61
N LEU A 621 9.53 37.17 -27.49
CA LEU A 621 9.22 38.57 -27.26
C LEU A 621 7.70 38.70 -27.05
N ILE A 622 7.28 39.33 -25.97
CA ILE A 622 5.87 39.44 -25.57
C ILE A 622 5.55 40.87 -25.11
N LYS A 623 4.32 41.32 -25.39
CA LYS A 623 3.86 42.67 -25.01
C LYS A 623 2.67 42.59 -24.04
N ALA A 624 2.92 43.06 -22.82
CA ALA A 624 1.89 43.36 -21.83
C ALA A 624 0.91 44.44 -22.36
N PRO A 625 -0.31 44.55 -21.84
CA PRO A 625 -1.14 45.73 -22.11
C PRO A 625 -0.47 47.01 -21.57
N ASP A 626 -0.59 48.11 -22.32
CA ASP A 626 -0.03 49.43 -21.97
C ASP A 626 -0.59 49.96 -20.64
N ALA A 627 -1.77 49.50 -20.23
CA ALA A 627 -2.36 49.76 -18.92
C ALA A 627 -1.60 49.12 -17.73
N SER A 628 -0.63 48.23 -17.99
CA SER A 628 0.24 47.61 -16.98
C SER A 628 1.71 47.99 -17.16
N THR A 629 2.23 47.98 -18.39
CA THR A 629 3.52 48.60 -18.72
C THR A 629 3.61 48.97 -20.22
N PRO A 630 4.19 50.14 -20.58
CA PRO A 630 4.50 50.50 -21.96
C PRO A 630 5.62 49.64 -22.57
N ASP A 631 6.39 48.92 -21.75
CA ASP A 631 7.57 48.16 -22.18
C ASP A 631 7.20 46.82 -22.84
N TYR A 632 8.23 46.16 -23.38
CA TYR A 632 8.17 44.82 -23.96
C TYR A 632 9.02 43.88 -23.11
N THR A 633 8.60 42.62 -22.94
CA THR A 633 9.41 41.63 -22.21
C THR A 633 10.04 40.66 -23.21
N LEU A 634 11.37 40.54 -23.14
CA LEU A 634 12.15 39.58 -23.92
C LEU A 634 12.61 38.44 -23.01
N CYS A 635 12.20 37.22 -23.32
CA CYS A 635 12.51 36.00 -22.59
C CYS A 635 13.49 35.11 -23.39
N GLN A 636 14.59 34.73 -22.75
CA GLN A 636 15.51 33.67 -23.18
C GLN A 636 15.20 32.39 -22.38
N MET A 637 15.22 31.24 -23.05
CA MET A 637 15.12 29.92 -22.42
C MET A 637 16.25 29.01 -22.87
N ARG A 638 16.91 28.35 -21.91
CA ARG A 638 18.08 27.45 -22.10
C ARG A 638 17.97 26.23 -21.18
N SER A 639 18.35 25.05 -21.66
CA SER A 639 18.44 23.84 -20.82
C SER A 639 19.87 23.34 -20.64
N TYR A 640 20.10 22.64 -19.52
CA TYR A 640 21.34 21.96 -19.16
C TYR A 640 21.03 20.79 -18.20
N VAL A 641 21.98 19.88 -18.01
CA VAL A 641 21.91 18.85 -16.96
C VAL A 641 22.64 19.32 -15.69
N SER A 642 21.93 19.38 -14.56
CA SER A 642 22.44 19.91 -13.30
C SER A 642 23.02 18.80 -12.41
N PRO A 643 24.27 18.93 -11.91
CA PRO A 643 24.83 18.00 -10.94
C PRO A 643 24.42 18.31 -9.49
N ASN A 644 23.71 19.41 -9.23
CA ASN A 644 23.48 19.95 -7.89
C ASN A 644 22.25 19.35 -7.17
N CYS A 645 21.67 18.28 -7.70
CA CYS A 645 20.44 17.67 -7.21
C CYS A 645 20.57 16.14 -7.14
N SER A 646 19.67 15.49 -6.39
CA SER A 646 19.32 14.07 -6.55
C SER A 646 17.93 13.94 -7.20
N THR A 647 17.60 12.73 -7.66
CA THR A 647 16.23 12.36 -8.05
C THR A 647 15.66 11.37 -7.04
N PHE A 648 14.60 11.77 -6.33
CA PHE A 648 13.86 10.93 -5.39
C PHE A 648 12.62 10.35 -6.06
N TYR A 649 12.47 9.02 -6.07
CA TYR A 649 11.29 8.33 -6.58
C TYR A 649 10.66 7.50 -5.45
N ASN A 650 9.42 7.83 -5.08
CA ASN A 650 8.61 7.09 -4.13
C ASN A 650 7.40 6.50 -4.84
N VAL A 651 7.11 5.22 -4.60
CA VAL A 651 6.01 4.49 -5.24
C VAL A 651 5.19 3.80 -4.16
N SER A 652 3.87 3.98 -4.21
CA SER A 652 2.91 3.23 -3.41
C SER A 652 1.85 2.62 -4.31
N GLY A 653 1.54 1.33 -4.11
CA GLY A 653 0.46 0.66 -4.85
C GLY A 653 -0.93 1.30 -4.66
N MET A 654 -1.12 2.12 -3.61
CA MET A 654 -2.41 2.78 -3.33
C MET A 654 -2.52 4.21 -3.88
N SER A 655 -1.41 4.96 -4.00
CA SER A 655 -1.41 6.37 -4.41
C SER A 655 -0.57 6.69 -5.66
N GLY A 656 0.03 5.67 -6.28
CA GLY A 656 0.81 5.82 -7.51
C GLY A 656 2.26 6.22 -7.28
N GLY A 657 2.85 6.89 -8.27
CA GLY A 657 4.23 7.38 -8.21
C GLY A 657 4.33 8.84 -7.78
N ARG A 658 5.42 9.18 -7.07
CA ARG A 658 5.89 10.55 -6.84
C ARG A 658 7.38 10.63 -7.17
N LEU A 659 7.72 11.42 -8.19
CA LEU A 659 9.09 11.69 -8.63
C LEU A 659 9.45 13.15 -8.32
N GLU A 660 10.56 13.39 -7.65
CA GLU A 660 10.88 14.68 -7.01
C GLU A 660 12.38 15.00 -7.15
N SER A 661 12.74 16.20 -7.63
CA SER A 661 14.15 16.64 -7.66
C SER A 661 14.54 17.31 -6.35
N ARG A 662 15.58 16.81 -5.66
CA ARG A 662 16.05 17.37 -4.38
C ARG A 662 17.38 18.09 -4.53
N CYS A 663 17.33 19.41 -4.53
CA CYS A 663 18.46 20.30 -4.83
C CYS A 663 18.95 21.08 -3.58
N ALA A 664 18.70 20.56 -2.38
CA ALA A 664 19.14 21.18 -1.12
C ALA A 664 20.66 20.98 -0.91
N PRO A 665 21.39 21.97 -0.37
CA PRO A 665 22.87 21.96 -0.32
C PRO A 665 23.46 20.94 0.66
N ASP A 666 22.66 20.50 1.62
CA ASP A 666 22.93 19.44 2.60
C ASP A 666 22.64 18.02 2.07
N ASN A 667 22.04 17.89 0.88
CA ASN A 667 21.72 16.60 0.28
C ASN A 667 23.00 15.79 -0.03
N MET A 668 23.18 14.68 0.70
CA MET A 668 24.29 13.75 0.52
C MET A 668 24.23 12.99 -0.81
N MET A 669 23.05 12.86 -1.42
CA MET A 669 22.83 12.12 -2.67
C MET A 669 22.84 13.00 -3.92
N ALA A 670 23.10 14.30 -3.82
CA ALA A 670 23.29 15.15 -4.99
C ALA A 670 24.45 14.63 -5.86
N TYR A 671 24.31 14.66 -7.19
CA TYR A 671 25.29 14.06 -8.11
C TYR A 671 26.72 14.62 -7.95
N ASN A 672 26.85 15.91 -7.61
CA ASN A 672 28.13 16.56 -7.27
C ASN A 672 28.80 16.05 -5.97
N ARG A 673 28.14 15.19 -5.18
CA ARG A 673 28.70 14.50 -4.01
C ARG A 673 29.20 13.09 -4.34
N SER A 674 28.69 12.48 -5.41
CA SER A 674 29.06 11.14 -5.85
C SER A 674 30.06 11.13 -7.02
N VAL A 675 30.22 12.26 -7.71
CA VAL A 675 31.19 12.46 -8.80
C VAL A 675 32.02 13.72 -8.54
N ASP A 676 33.30 13.53 -8.21
CA ASP A 676 34.27 14.61 -8.00
C ASP A 676 34.39 15.53 -9.23
N ASN A 677 34.49 16.84 -8.99
CA ASN A 677 34.68 17.87 -10.01
C ASN A 677 33.61 17.91 -11.12
N ALA A 678 32.39 17.41 -10.88
CA ALA A 678 31.27 17.55 -11.81
C ALA A 678 31.04 19.04 -12.17
N PRO A 679 31.15 19.44 -13.46
CA PRO A 679 31.08 20.83 -13.87
C PRO A 679 29.66 21.39 -13.72
N VAL A 680 29.56 22.69 -13.42
CA VAL A 680 28.26 23.38 -13.29
C VAL A 680 27.61 23.54 -14.67
N GLY A 681 26.84 22.52 -15.08
CA GLY A 681 25.81 22.58 -16.10
C GLY A 681 26.21 23.14 -17.46
N LYS A 682 26.74 22.31 -18.36
CA LYS A 682 26.93 22.73 -19.76
C LYS A 682 25.57 22.90 -20.45
N TRP A 683 25.31 24.08 -21.01
CA TRP A 683 24.15 24.35 -21.86
C TRP A 683 24.09 23.40 -23.06
N ASP A 684 22.90 22.85 -23.34
CA ASP A 684 22.71 21.86 -24.41
C ASP A 684 22.08 22.46 -25.66
N SER A 685 22.76 22.30 -26.81
CA SER A 685 22.33 22.81 -28.11
C SER A 685 21.12 22.08 -28.68
N ASP A 686 20.91 20.82 -28.32
CA ASP A 686 19.96 19.95 -29.00
C ASP A 686 18.56 20.15 -28.41
N TRP A 687 18.50 20.48 -27.12
CA TRP A 687 17.27 20.95 -26.45
C TRP A 687 16.64 22.17 -27.13
N ARG A 688 17.42 23.05 -27.77
CA ARG A 688 16.84 24.16 -28.55
C ARG A 688 15.84 23.67 -29.59
N ASN A 689 16.09 22.53 -30.23
CA ASN A 689 15.18 21.96 -31.23
C ASN A 689 13.88 21.47 -30.57
N VAL A 690 13.99 20.73 -29.46
CA VAL A 690 12.87 20.31 -28.60
C VAL A 690 12.03 21.51 -28.14
N GLY A 691 12.67 22.53 -27.57
CA GLY A 691 12.02 23.75 -27.09
C GLY A 691 11.40 24.59 -28.22
N SER A 692 11.98 24.56 -29.43
CA SER A 692 11.39 25.24 -30.60
C SER A 692 10.07 24.59 -31.04
N LEU A 693 9.99 23.25 -31.01
CA LEU A 693 8.75 22.52 -31.30
C LEU A 693 7.68 22.85 -30.24
N TRP A 694 8.04 22.77 -28.96
CA TRP A 694 7.17 23.12 -27.82
C TRP A 694 6.62 24.57 -27.91
N LEU A 695 7.46 25.56 -28.24
CA LEU A 695 7.02 26.96 -28.46
C LEU A 695 5.95 27.07 -29.55
N THR A 696 6.15 26.38 -30.68
CA THR A 696 5.20 26.41 -31.80
C THR A 696 3.91 25.65 -31.50
N ALA A 697 4.00 24.50 -30.82
CA ALA A 697 2.85 23.70 -30.40
C ALA A 697 1.92 24.46 -29.43
N LEU A 698 2.49 25.27 -28.53
CA LEU A 698 1.75 26.15 -27.62
C LEU A 698 1.16 27.41 -28.27
N SER A 699 1.31 27.60 -29.60
CA SER A 699 0.83 28.78 -30.31
C SER A 699 1.39 30.10 -29.72
N LEU A 700 2.66 30.11 -29.29
CA LEU A 700 3.34 31.30 -28.75
C LEU A 700 3.98 32.18 -29.84
N ASN A 701 3.77 31.86 -31.12
CA ASN A 701 4.25 32.64 -32.25
C ASN A 701 3.12 33.37 -33.02
N THR A 702 1.87 33.31 -32.55
CA THR A 702 0.70 33.79 -33.30
C THR A 702 0.64 35.31 -33.47
N GLY A 703 1.47 36.07 -32.74
CA GLY A 703 1.66 37.50 -32.97
C GLY A 703 2.15 37.84 -34.38
N ILE A 704 2.75 36.89 -35.12
CA ILE A 704 3.19 37.09 -36.50
C ILE A 704 2.02 37.28 -37.48
N SER A 705 0.81 36.85 -37.10
CA SER A 705 -0.43 37.09 -37.85
C SER A 705 -1.44 37.90 -37.03
N ASN A 706 -0.99 38.60 -35.97
CA ASN A 706 -1.82 39.29 -34.97
C ASN A 706 -2.96 38.41 -34.40
N ALA A 707 -2.78 37.08 -34.34
CA ALA A 707 -3.83 36.15 -33.94
C ALA A 707 -3.79 35.90 -32.42
N ASN A 708 -4.85 36.33 -31.73
CA ASN A 708 -4.93 36.33 -30.26
C ASN A 708 -4.92 34.91 -29.66
N SER A 709 -3.76 34.49 -29.17
CA SER A 709 -3.58 33.25 -28.39
C SER A 709 -3.96 33.49 -26.91
N SER A 710 -4.78 32.61 -26.33
CA SER A 710 -5.11 32.63 -24.90
C SER A 710 -3.88 32.42 -24.01
N THR A 711 -2.94 31.61 -24.48
CA THR A 711 -1.66 31.35 -23.80
C THR A 711 -0.77 32.60 -23.76
N SER A 712 -0.64 33.29 -24.91
CA SER A 712 0.07 34.58 -24.97
C SER A 712 -0.59 35.63 -24.08
N ARG A 713 -1.93 35.71 -24.12
CA ARG A 713 -2.70 36.64 -23.30
C ARG A 713 -2.43 36.44 -21.81
N LEU A 714 -2.52 35.21 -21.33
CA LEU A 714 -2.27 34.85 -19.94
C LEU A 714 -0.83 35.18 -19.52
N LEU A 715 0.17 34.74 -20.28
CA LEU A 715 1.58 35.01 -19.97
C LEU A 715 1.90 36.51 -19.92
N SER A 716 1.29 37.32 -20.79
CA SER A 716 1.46 38.77 -20.80
C SER A 716 0.90 39.49 -19.56
N GLN A 717 -0.01 38.84 -18.82
CA GLN A 717 -0.57 39.34 -17.56
C GLN A 717 0.27 38.96 -16.34
N LEU A 718 1.26 38.06 -16.51
CA LEU A 718 2.21 37.63 -15.47
C LEU A 718 3.58 38.32 -15.58
N ILE A 719 3.70 39.32 -16.45
CA ILE A 719 4.89 40.16 -16.60
C ILE A 719 5.03 41.05 -15.35
N PRO A 720 6.15 40.97 -14.60
CA PRO A 720 6.38 41.87 -13.48
C PRO A 720 6.54 43.33 -13.94
N THR A 721 5.96 44.25 -13.18
CA THR A 721 6.01 45.71 -13.40
C THR A 721 6.68 46.40 -12.21
N VAL A 722 7.02 47.69 -12.35
CA VAL A 722 7.51 48.49 -11.21
C VAL A 722 6.30 48.87 -10.35
N PRO A 723 6.20 48.44 -9.08
CA PRO A 723 5.09 48.82 -8.22
C PRO A 723 5.22 50.31 -7.83
N SER A 724 4.10 51.04 -7.85
CA SER A 724 4.08 52.49 -7.56
C SER A 724 4.29 52.88 -6.09
N TRP A 725 4.58 51.91 -5.22
CA TRP A 725 4.55 52.05 -3.75
C TRP A 725 5.60 51.22 -2.99
N GLY A 726 6.54 50.57 -3.68
CA GLY A 726 7.53 49.70 -3.02
C GLY A 726 8.66 49.19 -3.93
N ASP A 727 9.43 48.23 -3.43
CA ASP A 727 10.58 47.67 -4.15
C ASP A 727 10.16 46.73 -5.29
N VAL A 728 11.00 46.63 -6.33
CA VAL A 728 10.82 45.65 -7.41
C VAL A 728 11.11 44.23 -6.87
N LYS A 729 10.04 43.46 -6.62
CA LYS A 729 10.04 42.12 -6.01
C LYS A 729 9.03 41.21 -6.71
N LEU A 730 9.20 39.89 -6.57
CA LEU A 730 8.22 38.91 -7.04
C LEU A 730 6.92 39.01 -6.23
N SER A 731 5.77 38.91 -6.90
CA SER A 731 4.45 39.03 -6.28
C SER A 731 4.16 37.88 -5.29
N PRO A 732 3.72 38.17 -4.06
CA PRO A 732 3.33 37.12 -3.10
C PRO A 732 1.99 36.46 -3.44
N LEU A 733 1.20 37.01 -4.37
CA LEU A 733 -0.16 36.53 -4.71
C LEU A 733 -0.28 35.94 -6.14
N THR A 734 0.72 36.12 -6.99
CA THR A 734 0.67 35.67 -8.39
C THR A 734 2.03 35.14 -8.88
N PRO A 735 2.05 34.12 -9.76
CA PRO A 735 3.29 33.71 -10.41
C PRO A 735 3.75 34.79 -11.38
N SER A 736 5.03 34.74 -11.73
CA SER A 736 5.62 35.55 -12.78
C SER A 736 5.71 34.77 -14.09
N ILE A 737 5.93 35.49 -15.19
CA ILE A 737 6.08 34.91 -16.53
C ILE A 737 7.19 33.86 -16.61
N SER A 738 8.35 34.08 -15.95
CA SER A 738 9.48 33.13 -15.99
C SER A 738 9.16 31.81 -15.30
N GLU A 739 8.40 31.82 -14.19
CA GLU A 739 7.95 30.60 -13.52
C GLU A 739 6.95 29.83 -14.37
N THR A 740 5.95 30.53 -14.92
CA THR A 740 4.88 29.88 -15.68
C THR A 740 5.43 29.28 -16.99
N LEU A 741 6.36 29.98 -17.66
CA LEU A 741 7.13 29.43 -18.77
C LEU A 741 7.95 28.20 -18.35
N ALA A 742 8.65 28.26 -17.20
CA ALA A 742 9.44 27.13 -16.71
C ALA A 742 8.59 25.89 -16.42
N VAL A 743 7.44 26.06 -15.76
CA VAL A 743 6.46 25.00 -15.47
C VAL A 743 5.89 24.40 -16.75
N MET A 744 5.49 25.23 -17.71
CA MET A 744 4.97 24.81 -19.01
C MET A 744 6.02 24.04 -19.83
N ALA A 745 7.28 24.45 -19.76
CA ALA A 745 8.40 23.78 -20.43
C ALA A 745 8.96 22.58 -19.64
N GLY A 746 8.51 22.36 -18.40
CA GLY A 746 8.97 21.26 -17.54
C GLY A 746 8.73 19.87 -18.13
N SER A 747 7.68 19.71 -18.95
CA SER A 747 7.45 18.49 -19.76
C SER A 747 8.60 18.21 -20.73
N THR A 748 9.17 19.25 -21.37
CA THR A 748 10.30 19.10 -22.30
C THR A 748 11.54 18.55 -21.59
N LEU A 749 11.78 18.93 -20.33
CA LEU A 749 12.89 18.43 -19.51
C LEU A 749 12.72 16.93 -19.22
N LEU A 750 11.51 16.52 -18.85
CA LEU A 750 11.18 15.14 -18.53
C LEU A 750 11.34 14.24 -19.76
N LEU A 751 10.68 14.55 -20.88
CA LEU A 751 10.83 13.78 -22.13
C LEU A 751 12.29 13.75 -22.63
N SER A 752 13.03 14.84 -22.45
CA SER A 752 14.47 14.90 -22.82
C SER A 752 15.37 14.01 -21.95
N SER A 753 14.87 13.53 -20.80
CA SER A 753 15.57 12.65 -19.85
C SER A 753 15.05 11.21 -19.82
N THR A 754 14.06 10.87 -20.65
CA THR A 754 13.61 9.48 -20.87
C THR A 754 14.63 8.75 -21.76
N ASP A 755 15.08 7.56 -21.34
CA ASP A 755 16.19 6.81 -21.95
C ASP A 755 17.53 7.59 -22.10
N ALA A 756 17.71 8.71 -21.40
CA ALA A 756 18.91 9.55 -21.46
C ALA A 756 20.02 9.09 -20.50
N THR A 757 21.24 9.56 -20.77
CA THR A 757 22.41 9.42 -19.87
C THR A 757 22.14 9.94 -18.46
N PHE A 758 22.51 9.15 -17.44
CA PHE A 758 22.46 9.55 -16.04
C PHE A 758 23.70 10.37 -15.62
N LEU A 759 24.73 10.40 -16.48
CA LEU A 759 25.97 11.14 -16.33
C LEU A 759 25.90 12.55 -16.94
N HIS A 760 26.72 13.46 -16.42
CA HIS A 760 26.85 14.85 -16.87
C HIS A 760 27.52 15.04 -18.25
N TYR A 761 27.89 13.95 -18.92
CA TYR A 761 28.59 13.95 -20.21
C TYR A 761 28.12 12.77 -21.06
N TRP A 762 28.26 12.90 -22.38
CA TRP A 762 27.95 11.84 -23.33
C TRP A 762 29.26 11.19 -23.80
N ASN A 763 29.46 9.91 -23.48
CA ASN A 763 30.73 9.20 -23.72
C ASN A 763 30.74 8.40 -25.04
N TYR A 764 29.67 8.46 -25.83
CA TYR A 764 29.46 7.61 -27.00
C TYR A 764 29.56 8.42 -28.30
N THR A 765 30.11 7.82 -29.36
CA THR A 765 30.30 8.49 -30.66
C THR A 765 29.01 8.67 -31.47
N ALA A 766 28.00 7.83 -31.20
CA ALA A 766 26.66 7.96 -31.78
C ALA A 766 25.74 8.74 -30.82
N THR A 767 24.80 9.52 -31.35
CA THR A 767 23.81 10.29 -30.55
C THR A 767 22.61 9.45 -30.10
N VAL A 768 22.43 8.28 -30.72
CA VAL A 768 21.47 7.21 -30.39
C VAL A 768 22.22 5.88 -30.36
N LEU A 769 21.83 4.99 -29.44
CA LEU A 769 22.42 3.68 -29.21
C LEU A 769 21.37 2.60 -29.51
N ASP A 770 21.65 1.75 -30.49
CA ASP A 770 20.87 0.54 -30.79
C ASP A 770 21.83 -0.66 -30.92
N PRO A 771 21.75 -1.68 -30.03
CA PRO A 771 20.92 -1.71 -28.82
C PRO A 771 21.36 -0.71 -27.75
N GLY A 772 20.42 -0.32 -26.88
CA GLY A 772 20.71 0.52 -25.72
C GLY A 772 21.65 -0.15 -24.70
N ILE A 773 22.37 0.67 -23.93
CA ILE A 773 23.42 0.25 -22.99
C ILE A 773 22.94 0.43 -21.55
N TYR A 774 23.27 -0.52 -20.67
CA TYR A 774 23.02 -0.36 -19.24
C TYR A 774 24.09 0.50 -18.56
N GLU A 775 23.70 1.68 -18.11
CA GLU A 775 24.57 2.63 -17.40
C GLU A 775 24.34 2.54 -15.88
N LYS A 776 25.41 2.71 -15.11
CA LYS A 776 25.44 2.56 -13.64
C LYS A 776 25.30 3.92 -12.95
N PHE A 777 24.54 3.98 -11.87
CA PHE A 777 24.46 5.14 -10.98
C PHE A 777 24.33 4.73 -9.51
N ASN A 778 24.78 5.60 -8.61
CA ASN A 778 24.65 5.38 -7.17
C ASN A 778 23.25 5.77 -6.70
N ALA A 779 22.60 4.94 -5.90
CA ALA A 779 21.33 5.23 -5.27
C ALA A 779 21.29 4.74 -3.82
N THR A 780 20.38 5.27 -3.01
CA THR A 780 19.92 4.59 -1.79
C THR A 780 18.51 4.08 -2.03
N ILE A 781 18.17 2.94 -1.44
CA ILE A 781 16.83 2.35 -1.57
C ILE A 781 16.30 1.88 -0.22
N THR A 782 15.00 2.07 -0.01
CA THR A 782 14.22 1.24 0.91
C THR A 782 13.00 0.69 0.18
N SER A 783 12.71 -0.59 0.38
CA SER A 783 11.55 -1.28 -0.18
C SER A 783 10.78 -1.95 0.93
N GLN A 784 9.45 -1.94 0.88
CA GLN A 784 8.65 -2.89 1.64
C GLN A 784 8.91 -4.30 1.12
N GLN A 785 9.12 -5.25 2.03
CA GLN A 785 9.21 -6.66 1.73
C GLN A 785 8.47 -7.45 2.81
N TYR A 786 8.02 -8.67 2.47
CA TYR A 786 7.54 -9.61 3.48
C TYR A 786 8.71 -10.02 4.39
N THR A 787 8.53 -9.87 5.70
CA THR A 787 9.52 -10.21 6.73
C THR A 787 8.82 -10.78 7.97
N SER A 788 9.53 -11.59 8.75
CA SER A 788 9.16 -11.84 10.15
C SER A 788 9.67 -10.69 11.05
N GLY A 789 9.19 -10.58 12.28
CA GLY A 789 9.62 -9.60 13.27
C GLY A 789 8.51 -8.69 13.84
N VAL A 790 8.92 -7.58 14.46
CA VAL A 790 7.98 -6.62 15.09
C VAL A 790 7.51 -5.57 14.08
N THR A 791 6.19 -5.32 13.97
CA THR A 791 5.63 -4.14 13.28
C THR A 791 5.49 -2.94 14.22
N GLN A 792 4.97 -3.15 15.42
CA GLN A 792 4.62 -2.12 16.39
C GLN A 792 5.30 -2.41 17.73
N ARG A 793 5.93 -1.40 18.36
CA ARG A 793 6.83 -1.56 19.52
C ARG A 793 6.26 -2.42 20.66
N TRP A 794 4.95 -2.35 20.93
CA TRP A 794 4.28 -3.13 21.99
C TRP A 794 4.29 -4.65 21.73
N GLN A 795 4.33 -5.10 20.47
CA GLN A 795 4.38 -6.53 20.13
C GLN A 795 5.66 -7.21 20.65
N GLY A 796 6.70 -6.45 21.02
CA GLY A 796 7.91 -6.97 21.64
C GLY A 796 7.66 -7.77 22.93
N MET A 797 6.53 -7.57 23.62
CA MET A 797 6.17 -8.41 24.78
C MET A 797 5.99 -9.89 24.39
N PHE A 798 5.62 -10.20 23.15
CA PHE A 798 5.41 -11.57 22.69
C PHE A 798 6.70 -12.40 22.57
N TYR A 799 7.90 -11.79 22.56
CA TYR A 799 9.16 -12.56 22.63
C TYR A 799 9.25 -13.39 23.91
N ILE A 800 8.70 -12.89 25.02
CA ILE A 800 8.63 -13.59 26.30
C ILE A 800 7.80 -14.88 26.15
N VAL A 801 6.74 -14.85 25.33
CA VAL A 801 5.86 -16.01 25.09
C VAL A 801 6.58 -17.10 24.30
N LEU A 802 7.22 -16.74 23.18
CA LEU A 802 7.99 -17.70 22.37
C LEU A 802 9.17 -18.30 23.16
N ALA A 803 9.88 -17.48 23.94
CA ALA A 803 11.01 -17.92 24.75
C ALA A 803 10.59 -18.89 25.86
N LEU A 804 9.52 -18.60 26.60
CA LEU A 804 9.04 -19.46 27.69
C LEU A 804 8.46 -20.80 27.18
N VAL A 805 7.76 -20.81 26.03
CA VAL A 805 7.32 -22.05 25.37
C VAL A 805 8.52 -22.91 24.99
N PHE A 806 9.55 -22.34 24.37
CA PHE A 806 10.77 -23.07 24.03
C PHE A 806 11.48 -23.64 25.28
N VAL A 807 11.65 -22.84 26.34
CA VAL A 807 12.27 -23.29 27.59
C VAL A 807 11.47 -24.41 28.27
N THR A 808 10.14 -24.31 28.30
CA THR A 808 9.27 -25.36 28.87
C THR A 808 9.31 -26.63 28.02
N ASN A 809 9.34 -26.52 26.69
CA ASN A 809 9.53 -27.65 25.78
C ASN A 809 10.86 -28.38 26.01
N VAL A 810 11.98 -27.64 26.11
CA VAL A 810 13.30 -28.21 26.42
C VAL A 810 13.29 -28.93 27.78
N PHE A 811 12.63 -28.36 28.79
CA PHE A 811 12.50 -28.96 30.11
C PHE A 811 11.67 -30.27 30.09
N CYS A 812 10.52 -30.28 29.42
CA CYS A 812 9.69 -31.48 29.26
C CYS A 812 10.43 -32.57 28.45
N LEU A 813 11.14 -32.19 27.38
CA LEU A 813 11.97 -33.12 26.59
C LEU A 813 13.09 -33.73 27.46
N GLY A 814 13.77 -32.90 28.27
CA GLY A 814 14.76 -33.36 29.25
C GLY A 814 14.18 -34.39 30.23
N TYR A 815 12.98 -34.13 30.77
CA TYR A 815 12.27 -35.06 31.65
C TYR A 815 11.99 -36.41 30.94
N PHE A 816 11.42 -36.40 29.73
CA PHE A 816 11.10 -37.63 28.99
C PHE A 816 12.36 -38.40 28.51
N CYS A 817 13.47 -37.71 28.25
CA CYS A 817 14.75 -38.35 27.90
C CYS A 817 15.43 -39.03 29.10
N VAL A 818 15.38 -38.41 30.29
CA VAL A 818 16.01 -38.91 31.53
C VAL A 818 15.15 -39.97 32.23
N ARG A 819 13.82 -39.84 32.21
CA ARG A 819 12.90 -40.77 32.90
C ARG A 819 12.63 -42.02 32.04
N ASN A 820 13.03 -43.19 32.54
CA ASN A 820 12.72 -44.47 31.89
C ASN A 820 11.24 -44.85 32.07
N GLY A 821 10.48 -44.85 30.96
CA GLY A 821 9.11 -45.35 30.88
C GLY A 821 8.03 -44.40 31.42
N LEU A 822 6.78 -44.68 31.09
CA LEU A 822 5.61 -43.88 31.49
C LEU A 822 4.76 -44.63 32.50
N VAL A 823 4.12 -43.88 33.40
CA VAL A 823 3.12 -44.35 34.37
C VAL A 823 1.72 -44.02 33.81
N THR A 824 0.73 -44.88 34.07
CA THR A 824 -0.68 -44.58 33.75
C THR A 824 -1.12 -43.25 34.39
N ASP A 825 -1.69 -42.36 33.58
CA ASP A 825 -2.00 -41.00 34.00
C ASP A 825 -3.32 -40.93 34.76
N PHE A 826 -3.25 -40.81 36.09
CA PHE A 826 -4.41 -40.69 36.97
C PHE A 826 -5.02 -39.29 36.99
N THR A 827 -4.47 -38.31 36.25
CA THR A 827 -5.11 -37.00 36.04
C THR A 827 -6.07 -36.98 34.85
N GLU A 828 -6.04 -38.04 34.02
CA GLU A 828 -6.99 -38.22 32.92
C GLU A 828 -8.36 -38.65 33.45
N LEU A 829 -9.42 -37.95 33.02
CA LEU A 829 -10.76 -38.07 33.59
C LEU A 829 -11.30 -39.51 33.63
N GLN A 830 -11.02 -40.31 32.60
CA GLN A 830 -11.43 -41.72 32.52
C GLN A 830 -10.73 -42.59 33.57
N ASN A 831 -9.42 -42.43 33.71
CA ASN A 831 -8.60 -43.16 34.69
C ASN A 831 -8.94 -42.72 36.11
N LEU A 832 -9.15 -41.41 36.33
CA LEU A 832 -9.54 -40.84 37.61
C LEU A 832 -10.93 -41.33 38.03
N PHE A 833 -11.92 -41.33 37.14
CA PHE A 833 -13.27 -41.83 37.42
C PHE A 833 -13.26 -43.33 37.74
N ALA A 834 -12.57 -44.14 36.93
CA ALA A 834 -12.42 -45.57 37.18
C ALA A 834 -11.75 -45.86 38.53
N LEU A 835 -10.72 -45.09 38.90
CA LEU A 835 -10.01 -45.23 40.16
C LEU A 835 -10.83 -44.73 41.37
N ALA A 836 -11.63 -43.68 41.20
CA ALA A 836 -12.50 -43.13 42.23
C ALA A 836 -13.68 -44.07 42.55
N VAL A 837 -14.36 -44.62 41.54
CA VAL A 837 -15.45 -45.60 41.73
C VAL A 837 -14.95 -46.89 42.38
N ASN A 838 -13.68 -47.25 42.17
CA ASN A 838 -13.02 -48.39 42.80
C ASN A 838 -12.33 -48.06 44.15
N SER A 839 -12.53 -46.86 44.71
CA SER A 839 -11.93 -46.41 45.96
C SER A 839 -12.91 -46.44 47.15
N PRO A 840 -12.44 -46.68 48.39
CA PRO A 840 -13.28 -46.63 49.58
C PRO A 840 -13.75 -45.18 49.88
N PRO A 841 -14.93 -45.00 50.50
CA PRO A 841 -15.48 -43.67 50.77
C PRO A 841 -14.56 -42.85 51.70
N SER A 842 -14.31 -41.59 51.30
CA SER A 842 -13.54 -40.61 52.06
C SER A 842 -14.41 -39.93 53.12
N ALA A 843 -13.89 -39.82 54.35
CA ALA A 843 -14.55 -39.10 55.43
C ALA A 843 -14.37 -37.58 55.27
N ARG A 844 -13.24 -37.12 54.70
CA ARG A 844 -12.97 -35.70 54.45
C ARG A 844 -13.82 -35.10 53.32
N LEU A 845 -14.42 -35.93 52.46
CA LEU A 845 -15.35 -35.54 51.38
C LEU A 845 -16.84 -35.62 51.77
N GLN A 846 -17.15 -35.75 53.06
CA GLN A 846 -18.54 -35.75 53.52
C GLN A 846 -19.25 -34.44 53.15
N GLY A 847 -20.43 -34.54 52.53
CA GLY A 847 -21.23 -33.41 52.05
C GLY A 847 -21.04 -33.04 50.57
N SER A 848 -19.98 -33.50 49.90
CA SER A 848 -19.71 -33.17 48.48
C SER A 848 -20.69 -33.82 47.47
N CYS A 849 -21.58 -34.71 47.93
CA CYS A 849 -22.34 -35.67 47.12
C CYS A 849 -23.33 -35.07 46.09
N GLY A 850 -23.66 -33.77 46.19
CA GLY A 850 -24.55 -33.09 45.23
C GLY A 850 -24.01 -31.80 44.62
N GLY A 851 -22.92 -31.24 45.16
CA GLY A 851 -22.36 -29.93 44.75
C GLY A 851 -20.85 -29.93 44.51
N GLY A 852 -20.22 -31.11 44.48
CA GLY A 852 -18.78 -31.27 44.35
C GLY A 852 -17.99 -30.91 45.63
N PRO A 853 -16.66 -31.11 45.63
CA PRO A 853 -15.78 -30.73 46.73
C PRO A 853 -15.56 -29.21 46.75
N GLN A 854 -15.67 -28.58 47.93
CA GLN A 854 -15.52 -27.13 48.09
C GLN A 854 -14.52 -26.74 49.19
N GLY A 855 -13.83 -25.62 49.00
CA GLY A 855 -12.87 -25.07 49.96
C GLY A 855 -11.84 -26.08 50.45
N ALA A 856 -11.77 -26.31 51.76
CA ALA A 856 -10.81 -27.23 52.39
C ALA A 856 -10.86 -28.67 51.85
N GLN A 857 -11.99 -29.12 51.29
CA GLN A 857 -12.11 -30.45 50.67
C GLN A 857 -11.21 -30.61 49.44
N LEU A 858 -10.89 -29.50 48.75
CA LEU A 858 -10.02 -29.50 47.57
C LEU A 858 -8.54 -29.76 47.90
N ASN A 859 -8.15 -29.61 49.17
CA ASN A 859 -6.76 -29.68 49.65
C ASN A 859 -6.44 -30.97 50.43
N VAL A 860 -7.32 -31.99 50.34
CA VAL A 860 -7.09 -33.32 50.93
C VAL A 860 -6.04 -34.07 50.11
N GLU A 861 -5.03 -34.62 50.76
CA GLU A 861 -3.92 -35.36 50.10
C GLU A 861 -4.32 -36.82 49.86
N PHE A 862 -4.35 -37.26 48.59
CA PHE A 862 -4.66 -38.64 48.20
C PHE A 862 -3.43 -39.41 47.71
N HIS A 863 -3.31 -40.65 48.13
CA HIS A 863 -2.29 -41.60 47.66
C HIS A 863 -2.94 -42.76 46.90
N THR A 864 -2.28 -43.22 45.84
CA THR A 864 -2.69 -44.40 45.07
C THR A 864 -2.01 -45.65 45.63
N MET A 865 -2.81 -46.52 46.24
CA MET A 865 -2.36 -47.74 46.93
C MET A 865 -2.74 -49.01 46.15
N VAL A 866 -2.05 -50.10 46.49
CA VAL A 866 -2.34 -51.46 46.00
C VAL A 866 -2.72 -52.32 47.20
N ASP A 867 -3.76 -53.13 47.04
CA ASP A 867 -3.99 -54.28 47.90
C ASP A 867 -3.13 -55.45 47.40
N ASP A 868 -2.00 -55.69 48.08
CA ASP A 868 -0.96 -56.66 47.67
C ASP A 868 -1.47 -58.09 47.32
N PRO A 869 -2.52 -58.67 47.95
CA PRO A 869 -3.03 -59.99 47.56
C PRO A 869 -4.00 -59.99 46.36
N SER A 870 -4.57 -58.85 45.95
CA SER A 870 -5.56 -58.80 44.85
C SER A 870 -5.10 -58.03 43.61
N GLY A 871 -4.10 -57.15 43.74
CA GLY A 871 -3.66 -56.27 42.65
C GLY A 871 -4.68 -55.17 42.30
N HIS A 872 -5.64 -54.91 43.20
CA HIS A 872 -6.61 -53.83 43.08
C HIS A 872 -5.95 -52.48 43.39
N PHE A 873 -6.19 -51.48 42.54
CA PHE A 873 -5.71 -50.11 42.74
C PHE A 873 -6.82 -49.22 43.28
N PHE A 874 -6.53 -48.45 44.33
CA PHE A 874 -7.48 -47.54 44.95
C PHE A 874 -6.78 -46.26 45.44
N MET A 875 -7.52 -45.15 45.48
CA MET A 875 -7.10 -43.94 46.21
C MET A 875 -7.46 -44.05 47.69
N LYS A 876 -6.60 -43.49 48.55
CA LYS A 876 -6.86 -43.35 50.00
C LYS A 876 -6.28 -42.03 50.50
N GLU A 877 -6.97 -41.41 51.48
CA GLU A 877 -6.47 -40.25 52.22
C GLU A 877 -5.09 -40.52 52.85
N GLY A 878 -4.20 -39.53 52.80
CA GLY A 878 -2.95 -39.54 53.55
C GLY A 878 -3.20 -39.52 55.06
N MET A 879 -2.43 -40.29 55.82
CA MET A 879 -2.57 -40.33 57.27
C MET A 879 -1.94 -39.09 57.91
N ASP A 880 -2.79 -38.28 58.54
CA ASP A 880 -2.43 -37.10 59.31
C ASP A 880 -1.47 -37.47 60.46
N VAL A 881 -0.17 -37.21 60.31
CA VAL A 881 0.90 -37.60 61.27
C VAL A 881 0.72 -36.92 62.65
N ARG A 882 -0.25 -36.02 62.79
CA ARG A 882 -0.57 -35.28 64.02
C ARG A 882 -1.86 -35.73 64.74
N SER A 883 -2.58 -36.75 64.27
CA SER A 883 -3.73 -37.31 64.99
C SER A 883 -3.52 -38.78 65.39
N GLY A 884 -3.96 -39.15 66.60
CA GLY A 884 -3.47 -40.33 67.31
C GLY A 884 -4.26 -41.64 67.11
N LYS A 885 -3.55 -42.77 67.24
CA LYS A 885 -4.05 -44.10 67.63
C LYS A 885 -5.38 -44.56 66.96
N GLY A 886 -5.40 -44.66 65.62
CA GLY A 886 -6.48 -45.31 64.86
C GLY A 886 -6.10 -46.71 64.35
N TYR A 887 -6.42 -47.75 65.14
CA TYR A 887 -6.39 -49.20 64.82
C TYR A 887 -5.64 -49.67 63.55
N GLU A 888 -4.33 -49.86 63.70
CA GLU A 888 -3.58 -50.75 62.80
C GLU A 888 -4.02 -52.21 63.05
N MET A 889 -4.75 -52.83 62.11
CA MET A 889 -5.05 -54.27 62.15
C MET A 889 -3.78 -55.08 61.88
N ARG A 890 -2.95 -55.21 62.93
CA ARG A 890 -1.73 -56.03 62.96
C ARG A 890 -2.06 -57.51 62.86
N ARG A 891 -2.40 -57.97 61.65
CA ARG A 891 -2.75 -59.38 61.37
C ARG A 891 -1.56 -60.26 61.78
N ARG A 892 -1.80 -61.15 62.75
CA ARG A 892 -0.77 -61.90 63.47
C ARG A 892 -0.02 -62.83 62.50
N ASN A 893 1.29 -62.66 62.36
CA ASN A 893 2.12 -63.51 61.50
C ASN A 893 1.97 -64.99 61.87
N SER A 894 1.57 -65.83 60.92
CA SER A 894 1.66 -67.29 61.01
C SER A 894 2.92 -67.76 60.24
N PRO A 895 3.80 -68.57 60.85
CA PRO A 895 5.10 -68.91 60.27
C PRO A 895 4.98 -70.04 59.21
N ALA A 896 4.46 -69.72 58.03
CA ALA A 896 4.28 -70.68 56.92
C ALA A 896 4.83 -70.20 55.56
N ASN A 897 4.73 -68.92 55.24
CA ASN A 897 5.05 -68.39 53.90
C ASN A 897 6.41 -67.68 53.80
N MET A 898 7.50 -68.37 54.12
CA MET A 898 8.88 -67.87 53.93
C MET A 898 9.55 -68.42 52.65
N ARG A 899 8.77 -68.72 51.62
CA ARG A 899 9.24 -69.28 50.33
C ARG A 899 8.56 -68.68 49.07
N HIS A 900 8.41 -67.36 49.01
CA HIS A 900 8.31 -66.67 47.71
C HIS A 900 8.81 -65.23 47.83
N LEU A 901 10.01 -64.96 47.33
CA LEU A 901 10.62 -63.61 47.34
C LEU A 901 11.20 -63.33 45.94
N LYS A 902 11.03 -62.08 45.48
CA LYS A 902 11.43 -61.57 44.14
C LYS A 902 10.53 -61.95 42.96
N SER A 903 9.26 -61.52 43.03
CA SER A 903 8.77 -60.65 41.97
C SER A 903 8.58 -59.24 42.56
N MET A 904 9.39 -58.28 42.14
CA MET A 904 9.14 -56.87 42.44
C MET A 904 8.13 -56.34 41.42
N THR A 905 6.87 -56.25 41.84
CA THR A 905 5.79 -55.60 41.08
C THR A 905 6.21 -54.18 40.68
N SER A 906 5.70 -53.68 39.55
CA SER A 906 6.04 -52.33 39.06
C SER A 906 5.75 -51.25 40.12
N TYR A 907 4.67 -51.41 40.89
CA TYR A 907 4.34 -50.61 42.07
C TYR A 907 5.42 -50.62 43.16
N SER A 908 5.99 -51.79 43.51
CA SER A 908 7.04 -51.89 44.53
C SER A 908 8.35 -51.16 44.16
N LYS A 909 8.59 -50.92 42.86
CA LYS A 909 9.72 -50.11 42.39
C LYS A 909 9.41 -48.62 42.46
N LEU A 910 8.24 -48.23 41.93
CA LEU A 910 7.79 -46.84 41.87
C LEU A 910 7.51 -46.20 43.24
N SER A 911 7.14 -47.00 44.25
CA SER A 911 6.81 -46.50 45.60
C SER A 911 8.02 -46.24 46.51
N THR A 912 9.26 -46.52 46.06
CA THR A 912 10.48 -46.31 46.85
C THR A 912 11.11 -44.92 46.65
N PRO A 913 11.72 -44.31 47.70
CA PRO A 913 12.12 -42.89 47.66
C PRO A 913 13.27 -42.56 46.70
N ARG A 914 14.05 -43.55 46.24
CA ARG A 914 15.17 -43.35 45.30
C ARG A 914 14.77 -42.90 43.88
N GLY A 915 13.48 -42.74 43.60
CA GLY A 915 12.97 -42.20 42.32
C GLY A 915 12.72 -40.69 42.30
N SER A 916 12.68 -40.01 43.45
CA SER A 916 12.20 -38.62 43.54
C SER A 916 13.20 -37.60 42.96
N TRP A 917 12.74 -36.81 41.99
CA TRP A 917 13.32 -35.51 41.62
C TRP A 917 12.26 -34.73 40.86
N LEU A 918 11.76 -33.67 41.53
CA LEU A 918 10.38 -33.18 41.45
C LEU A 918 9.34 -34.24 41.86
#